data_AF-A0A3C1HX51-F1
#
_entry.id   AF-A0A3C1HX51-F1
#
_cell.length_a   1.000
_cell.length_b   1.000
_cell.length_c   1.000
_cell.angle_alpha   90.00
_cell.angle_beta   90.00
_cell.angle_gamma   90.00
#
_symmetry.space_group_name_H-M   'P 1'
#
loop_
_entity.id
_entity.type
_entity.pdbx_description
1 polymer ?
#
loop_
_entity_poly.entity_id
_entity_poly.type
_entity_poly.pdbx_seq_one_letter_code
_entity_poly.pdbx_strand_id
1 'polypeptide(L)'
;MKKFAFKLIKSLAIFLLFSLVACNTGLNGVSDREDRQSSAGSSDGAAYLSAVSFGAKGRTIVPNERFDLKGKDIYKFVLKGKPVDGEEIVYEPWVQTSDEFAYDRMDNDLRDNKIALEVGTYTFTIQVYALPEAVSYSDEDADAKAFLVLEKTTNPLNIKSGRNTIDFGILDEVAGNGFLSIRVRFPDDGVKSVTVCMIPQDDGNGYSIADRSLSIEPSLDKDSIGDFRSVVFADDPKNGWYVVKFTFTMDNGAGETSQVWSELVQIATGRKTQAEVNIENLNAIYPIVYNCKGGHLDTDNIPLSYSSYQDDILLPKPKERNGASFVDWYSDANFKSKVDKIPAGSKGAKTFYAKWKYNVSSDALYACGEKLILQQKEGSDNVTYAYFDKVDEDNIVLDDAGNPFPIPANLKVYGSLPDGTYPNDTSDDITIESGSVGNIYACGGAKGSVTVNGGTVRFIESSGKVNINGGTILGDDNNGTAPLDSIRTTSGNAVVNITGGTIRGNVNGLVEGGTLINVSGNPLVGNKKNTGIELLAARDKKIFAGNLNYADSESITLIAPSATEGTVLATFEGQAYTKFFAIINSDRKRNAQAVGNDVKINGDLSLPTSLKADESEANTFYVFGENVTKKGTIFSVFAKDGYFNVGETSLEGASFSMGIPLDANFKENGYADSVSTETNFRYIQFTSNGGDISSEKANAFLNKIKFHKIDNKPFEIHINLETVPIKDDKKGYELNKNIFYFDGSFYKKSERFENGTTVSWNQAYNKAKEERFNGLQGYLMTITSDAENKFIYDKVFESERAKGKTPDDFGSWIGGTRKKPKVNYDASAWQSDGF
;
A
#
# COMPACT_ATOMS: atom_id res chain seq x y z
N MET A 1 57.21 24.14 -45.62
CA MET A 1 56.02 24.91 -46.06
C MET A 1 54.79 24.24 -45.43
N LYS A 2 54.32 24.42 -44.19
CA LYS A 2 54.21 25.54 -43.23
C LYS A 2 53.44 26.77 -43.76
N LYS A 3 52.11 26.61 -43.79
CA LYS A 3 51.00 27.59 -43.66
C LYS A 3 49.90 27.33 -44.70
N PHE A 4 48.95 26.46 -44.37
CA PHE A 4 47.54 26.61 -44.72
C PHE A 4 46.75 25.89 -43.61
N ALA A 5 46.51 26.63 -42.52
CA ALA A 5 45.73 26.17 -41.39
C ALA A 5 44.25 26.29 -41.77
N PHE A 6 43.60 25.16 -42.02
CA PHE A 6 42.15 25.08 -42.16
C PHE A 6 41.51 25.30 -40.78
N LYS A 7 40.77 26.40 -40.65
CA LYS A 7 39.85 26.71 -39.56
C LYS A 7 38.50 27.04 -40.18
N LEU A 8 37.54 26.11 -40.11
CA LEU A 8 36.20 26.32 -39.52
C LEU A 8 35.38 25.02 -39.68
N ILE A 9 35.55 24.08 -38.74
CA ILE A 9 34.45 23.21 -38.31
C ILE A 9 34.14 23.69 -36.89
N LYS A 10 33.01 24.38 -36.77
CA LYS A 10 32.39 24.71 -35.48
C LYS A 10 30.91 24.37 -35.64
N SER A 11 30.54 23.13 -35.42
CA SER A 11 29.18 22.82 -34.96
C SER A 11 29.15 23.19 -33.49
N LEU A 12 28.73 24.42 -33.25
CA LEU A 12 28.43 25.00 -31.95
C LEU A 12 27.17 24.30 -31.44
N ALA A 13 27.30 23.31 -30.56
CA ALA A 13 26.22 22.87 -29.69
C ALA A 13 26.23 23.81 -28.48
N ILE A 14 25.14 24.55 -28.30
CA ILE A 14 25.00 25.60 -27.29
C ILE A 14 24.44 24.99 -25.98
N PHE A 15 24.70 25.69 -24.87
CA PHE A 15 24.58 25.37 -23.43
C PHE A 15 23.28 25.83 -22.74
N LEU A 16 22.48 24.97 -22.09
CA LEU A 16 22.44 24.65 -20.63
C LEU A 16 22.64 25.81 -19.62
N LEU A 17 21.71 25.98 -18.66
CA LEU A 17 22.01 26.51 -17.31
C LEU A 17 20.98 26.13 -16.20
N PHE A 18 21.47 25.42 -15.18
CA PHE A 18 20.92 25.25 -13.82
C PHE A 18 21.92 25.82 -12.79
N SER A 19 21.46 26.56 -11.76
CA SER A 19 21.90 26.44 -10.33
C SER A 19 21.22 27.47 -9.39
N LEU A 20 20.89 27.00 -8.18
CA LEU A 20 20.24 27.65 -7.01
C LEU A 20 21.06 28.78 -6.29
N VAL A 21 20.38 29.61 -5.47
CA VAL A 21 20.48 29.72 -3.97
C VAL A 21 20.07 31.12 -3.39
N ALA A 22 19.11 31.05 -2.45
CA ALA A 22 18.86 31.82 -1.20
C ALA A 22 18.28 33.27 -1.13
N CYS A 23 17.08 33.30 -0.53
CA CYS A 23 16.69 33.92 0.76
C CYS A 23 15.88 35.24 0.79
N ASN A 24 14.68 35.08 1.39
CA ASN A 24 13.94 35.97 2.31
C ASN A 24 13.41 37.31 1.75
N THR A 25 12.21 37.80 2.04
CA THR A 25 11.17 37.54 3.06
C THR A 25 9.85 38.18 2.58
N GLY A 26 8.70 37.66 3.03
CA GLY A 26 7.67 38.53 3.59
C GLY A 26 6.27 38.53 2.98
N LEU A 27 5.34 38.11 3.84
CA LEU A 27 3.96 38.60 4.01
C LEU A 27 2.84 38.14 3.06
N ASN A 28 2.03 37.23 3.62
CA ASN A 28 0.58 37.34 3.79
C ASN A 28 -0.12 38.53 3.11
N GLY A 29 -1.08 38.21 2.25
CA GLY A 29 -2.10 39.16 1.78
C GLY A 29 -3.21 38.44 1.05
N VAL A 30 -4.19 37.94 1.81
CA VAL A 30 -5.55 37.72 1.30
C VAL A 30 -6.04 39.06 0.73
N SER A 31 -6.54 39.06 -0.51
CA SER A 31 -7.34 40.17 -1.03
C SER A 31 -8.14 39.70 -2.24
N ASP A 32 -9.35 39.24 -1.93
CA ASP A 32 -10.59 39.54 -2.64
C ASP A 32 -10.55 39.70 -4.15
N ARG A 33 -11.24 38.75 -4.79
CA ARG A 33 -11.84 38.86 -6.11
C ARG A 33 -12.97 39.89 -6.03
N GLU A 34 -12.63 41.17 -5.85
CA GLU A 34 -13.58 42.25 -6.00
C GLU A 34 -13.81 42.53 -7.48
N ASP A 35 -15.05 42.29 -7.89
CA ASP A 35 -15.66 42.87 -9.08
C ASP A 35 -15.48 44.40 -9.05
N ARG A 36 -14.41 44.90 -9.69
CA ARG A 36 -14.35 46.31 -10.09
C ARG A 36 -15.27 46.50 -11.29
N GLN A 37 -16.54 46.76 -11.01
CA GLN A 37 -17.38 47.57 -11.87
C GLN A 37 -16.74 48.96 -12.01
N SER A 38 -16.03 49.21 -13.12
CA SER A 38 -15.74 50.57 -13.54
C SER A 38 -16.96 51.13 -14.26
N SER A 39 -17.64 52.05 -13.59
CA SER A 39 -18.65 52.93 -14.14
C SER A 39 -18.03 53.88 -15.18
N ALA A 40 -18.37 53.67 -16.45
CA ALA A 40 -18.40 54.72 -17.47
C ALA A 40 -19.55 54.40 -18.44
N GLY A 41 -20.59 55.23 -18.42
CA GLY A 41 -21.76 55.10 -19.28
C GLY A 41 -21.48 55.56 -20.72
N SER A 42 -21.75 54.65 -21.65
CA SER A 42 -22.20 54.81 -23.05
C SER A 42 -21.70 56.00 -23.89
N SER A 43 -20.90 55.71 -24.92
CA SER A 43 -21.25 55.90 -26.34
C SER A 43 -20.07 55.54 -27.27
N ASP A 44 -19.88 54.25 -27.55
CA ASP A 44 -19.64 53.69 -28.89
C ASP A 44 -19.33 52.19 -28.77
N GLY A 45 -19.77 51.41 -29.76
CA GLY A 45 -19.74 49.94 -29.77
C GLY A 45 -18.36 49.30 -29.92
N ALA A 46 -17.34 49.79 -29.20
CA ALA A 46 -15.99 49.24 -29.27
C ALA A 46 -15.94 47.84 -28.62
N ALA A 47 -15.39 46.88 -29.36
CA ALA A 47 -15.07 45.56 -28.86
C ALA A 47 -13.58 45.55 -28.45
N TYR A 48 -13.23 44.78 -27.42
CA TYR A 48 -11.84 44.62 -27.00
C TYR A 48 -11.55 43.15 -26.70
N LEU A 49 -10.30 42.74 -26.95
CA LEU A 49 -9.81 41.44 -26.52
C LEU A 49 -9.32 41.54 -25.07
N SER A 50 -9.96 40.78 -24.17
CA SER A 50 -9.71 40.84 -22.73
C SER A 50 -9.00 39.61 -22.17
N ALA A 51 -8.92 38.52 -22.93
CA ALA A 51 -8.19 37.32 -22.55
C ALA A 51 -7.96 36.40 -23.77
N VAL A 52 -6.87 35.63 -23.71
CA VAL A 52 -6.56 34.52 -24.61
C VAL A 52 -6.43 33.26 -23.77
N SER A 53 -7.09 32.18 -24.18
CA SER A 53 -7.04 30.87 -23.49
C SER A 53 -6.65 29.72 -24.40
N PHE A 54 -6.10 28.69 -23.78
CA PHE A 54 -5.82 27.39 -24.38
C PHE A 54 -6.45 26.30 -23.49
N GLY A 55 -7.67 25.85 -23.82
CA GLY A 55 -8.27 24.64 -23.24
C GLY A 55 -9.54 24.82 -22.39
N ALA A 56 -10.18 23.69 -22.08
CA ALA A 56 -11.49 23.66 -21.43
C ALA A 56 -11.39 23.97 -19.93
N LYS A 57 -11.97 25.12 -19.52
CA LYS A 57 -12.22 25.62 -18.14
C LYS A 57 -11.32 26.75 -17.62
N GLY A 58 -10.88 27.68 -18.48
CA GLY A 58 -10.39 28.99 -18.01
C GLY A 58 -9.24 28.93 -17.01
N ARG A 59 -8.42 27.87 -17.09
CA ARG A 59 -7.13 27.78 -16.41
C ARG A 59 -6.07 28.09 -17.45
N THR A 60 -5.41 29.21 -17.21
CA THR A 60 -3.98 29.44 -17.36
C THR A 60 -3.21 28.33 -18.07
N ILE A 61 -2.48 28.71 -19.11
CA ILE A 61 -1.49 27.87 -19.79
C ILE A 61 -0.62 27.17 -18.74
N VAL A 62 -0.77 25.86 -18.60
CA VAL A 62 0.20 25.00 -17.95
C VAL A 62 0.42 23.84 -18.90
N PRO A 63 1.41 23.93 -19.80
CA PRO A 63 2.02 22.72 -20.28
C PRO A 63 2.84 22.19 -19.08
N ASN A 64 2.90 20.88 -18.92
CA ASN A 64 3.62 20.25 -17.81
C ASN A 64 5.10 20.69 -17.79
N GLU A 65 5.88 20.23 -16.80
CA GLU A 65 7.27 20.63 -16.48
C GLU A 65 8.28 20.66 -17.66
N ARG A 66 7.89 20.33 -18.90
CA ARG A 66 8.72 20.28 -20.12
C ARG A 66 8.39 21.34 -21.19
N PHE A 67 7.33 22.13 -21.08
CA PHE A 67 7.09 23.29 -21.96
C PHE A 67 6.31 24.33 -21.14
N ASP A 68 6.75 25.58 -21.05
CA ASP A 68 6.03 26.61 -20.29
C ASP A 68 5.89 27.87 -21.15
N LEU A 69 4.66 28.18 -21.61
CA LEU A 69 4.43 29.40 -22.39
C LEU A 69 4.54 30.67 -21.54
N LYS A 70 4.66 30.56 -20.23
CA LYS A 70 4.98 31.67 -19.32
C LYS A 70 6.47 31.78 -19.01
N GLY A 71 7.24 30.78 -19.43
CA GLY A 71 8.65 30.66 -19.11
C GLY A 71 9.51 31.67 -19.85
N LYS A 72 10.71 31.88 -19.32
CA LYS A 72 11.78 32.74 -19.88
C LYS A 72 12.24 32.34 -21.28
N ASP A 73 11.86 31.14 -21.76
CA ASP A 73 12.29 30.58 -23.04
C ASP A 73 11.45 31.14 -24.22
N ILE A 74 10.34 31.82 -23.93
CA ILE A 74 9.48 32.44 -24.94
C ILE A 74 9.93 33.87 -25.22
N TYR A 75 10.45 34.08 -26.43
CA TYR A 75 10.92 35.37 -26.91
C TYR A 75 9.79 36.32 -27.29
N LYS A 76 8.79 35.86 -28.05
CA LYS A 76 7.65 36.73 -28.39
C LYS A 76 6.36 36.00 -28.73
N PHE A 77 5.24 36.70 -28.52
CA PHE A 77 3.91 36.35 -29.01
C PHE A 77 3.48 37.31 -30.12
N VAL A 78 2.93 36.77 -31.20
CA VAL A 78 2.34 37.53 -32.30
C VAL A 78 0.89 37.09 -32.46
N LEU A 79 -0.05 38.02 -32.32
CA LEU A 79 -1.46 37.79 -32.57
C LEU A 79 -1.83 38.38 -33.94
N LYS A 80 -2.64 37.64 -34.69
CA LYS A 80 -3.22 38.07 -35.95
C LYS A 80 -4.73 37.87 -35.90
N GLY A 81 -5.48 38.83 -36.39
CA GLY A 81 -6.94 38.76 -36.49
C GLY A 81 -7.37 39.05 -37.92
N LYS A 82 -8.11 38.12 -38.53
CA LYS A 82 -8.64 38.28 -39.89
C LYS A 82 -10.17 38.31 -39.84
N PRO A 83 -10.83 39.44 -40.14
CA PRO A 83 -12.27 39.47 -40.34
C PRO A 83 -12.65 38.61 -41.55
N VAL A 84 -13.81 37.94 -41.52
CA VAL A 84 -14.25 37.03 -42.60
C VAL A 84 -14.27 37.73 -43.97
N ASP A 85 -14.64 39.02 -44.02
CA ASP A 85 -14.71 39.83 -45.23
C ASP A 85 -13.65 40.95 -45.27
N GLY A 86 -12.53 40.81 -44.56
CA GLY A 86 -11.51 41.84 -44.41
C GLY A 86 -10.06 41.35 -44.53
N GLU A 87 -9.14 42.31 -44.47
CA GLU A 87 -7.70 42.06 -44.49
C GLU A 87 -7.19 41.58 -43.12
N GLU A 88 -6.12 40.79 -43.12
CA GLU A 88 -5.49 40.32 -41.89
C GLU A 88 -4.82 41.47 -41.13
N ILE A 89 -5.13 41.58 -39.84
CA ILE A 89 -4.56 42.56 -38.93
C ILE A 89 -3.50 41.85 -38.09
N VAL A 90 -2.25 42.29 -38.17
CA VAL A 90 -1.17 41.84 -37.29
C VAL A 90 -1.07 42.81 -36.13
N TYR A 91 -1.28 42.34 -34.91
CA TYR A 91 -1.14 43.15 -33.71
C TYR A 91 0.32 43.28 -33.31
N GLU A 92 0.65 44.35 -32.58
CA GLU A 92 2.00 44.58 -32.06
C GLU A 92 2.47 43.37 -31.24
N PRO A 93 3.63 42.78 -31.59
CA PRO A 93 4.14 41.62 -30.87
C PRO A 93 4.48 41.94 -29.41
N TRP A 94 4.14 41.00 -28.52
CA TRP A 94 4.64 41.03 -27.14
C TRP A 94 6.00 40.35 -27.10
N VAL A 95 7.06 41.15 -27.08
CA VAL A 95 8.46 40.70 -27.05
C VAL A 95 9.00 40.73 -25.63
N GLN A 96 9.74 39.71 -25.23
CA GLN A 96 10.43 39.63 -23.96
C GLN A 96 11.47 40.76 -23.81
N THR A 97 11.58 41.31 -22.61
CA THR A 97 12.59 42.31 -22.25
C THR A 97 13.43 41.83 -21.07
N SER A 98 14.33 42.67 -20.57
CA SER A 98 15.09 42.36 -19.36
C SER A 98 14.24 42.27 -18.10
N ASP A 99 13.11 42.98 -18.09
CA ASP A 99 12.34 43.23 -16.87
C ASP A 99 11.00 42.49 -16.86
N GLU A 100 10.54 42.00 -18.01
CA GLU A 100 9.22 41.39 -18.15
C GLU A 100 9.21 40.29 -19.24
N PHE A 101 8.56 39.16 -18.94
CA PHE A 101 8.39 38.08 -19.91
C PHE A 101 7.35 38.46 -20.97
N ALA A 102 7.50 37.87 -22.17
CA ALA A 102 6.58 38.10 -23.28
C ALA A 102 5.12 37.78 -22.91
N TYR A 103 4.90 36.75 -22.08
CA TYR A 103 3.57 36.37 -21.60
C TYR A 103 2.97 37.42 -20.67
N ASP A 104 3.74 37.94 -19.71
CA ASP A 104 3.24 38.89 -18.72
C ASP A 104 2.84 40.20 -19.40
N ARG A 105 3.63 40.65 -20.40
CA ARG A 105 3.28 41.80 -21.25
C ARG A 105 1.96 41.60 -21.98
N MET A 106 1.77 40.42 -22.57
CA MET A 106 0.52 40.06 -23.24
C MET A 106 -0.66 40.05 -22.26
N ASP A 107 -0.53 39.36 -21.13
CA ASP A 107 -1.60 39.26 -20.12
C ASP A 107 -1.97 40.63 -19.55
N ASN A 108 -0.98 41.52 -19.34
CA ASN A 108 -1.20 42.90 -18.90
C ASN A 108 -1.97 43.71 -19.95
N ASP A 109 -1.56 43.69 -21.21
CA ASP A 109 -2.25 44.42 -22.28
C ASP A 109 -3.69 43.92 -22.52
N LEU A 110 -3.91 42.60 -22.37
CA LEU A 110 -5.23 41.98 -22.44
C LEU A 110 -6.13 42.41 -21.26
N ARG A 111 -5.61 42.37 -20.02
CA ARG A 111 -6.35 42.80 -18.81
C ARG A 111 -6.71 44.28 -18.86
N ASP A 112 -5.82 45.10 -19.41
CA ASP A 112 -6.01 46.53 -19.60
C ASP A 112 -6.90 46.86 -20.81
N ASN A 113 -7.34 45.86 -21.59
CA ASN A 113 -8.18 46.00 -22.80
C ASN A 113 -7.53 46.89 -23.88
N LYS A 114 -6.20 46.83 -24.05
CA LYS A 114 -5.49 47.66 -25.04
C LYS A 114 -5.68 47.21 -26.49
N ILE A 115 -6.12 45.98 -26.70
CA ILE A 115 -6.36 45.41 -28.02
C ILE A 115 -7.81 45.67 -28.44
N ALA A 116 -8.03 46.76 -29.16
CA ALA A 116 -9.33 47.11 -29.75
C ALA A 116 -9.65 46.23 -30.96
N LEU A 117 -10.92 45.85 -31.08
CA LEU A 117 -11.50 45.05 -32.14
C LEU A 117 -12.76 45.75 -32.68
N GLU A 118 -13.14 45.43 -33.92
CA GLU A 118 -14.46 45.78 -34.44
C GLU A 118 -15.44 44.62 -34.21
N VAL A 119 -16.73 44.94 -34.11
CA VAL A 119 -17.79 43.92 -34.01
C VAL A 119 -17.90 43.21 -35.35
N GLY A 120 -17.76 41.89 -35.35
CA GLY A 120 -17.75 41.09 -36.58
C GLY A 120 -17.29 39.67 -36.36
N THR A 121 -17.23 38.88 -37.43
CA THR A 121 -16.71 37.51 -37.38
C THR A 121 -15.24 37.49 -37.77
N TYR A 122 -14.40 36.88 -36.94
CA TYR A 122 -12.95 36.84 -37.11
C TYR A 122 -12.39 35.43 -36.97
N THR A 123 -11.37 35.09 -37.75
CA THR A 123 -10.42 34.03 -37.39
C THR A 123 -9.18 34.66 -36.79
N PHE A 124 -8.74 34.16 -35.63
CA PHE A 124 -7.52 34.63 -35.00
C PHE A 124 -6.42 33.58 -35.10
N THR A 125 -5.19 34.04 -35.30
CA THR A 125 -3.99 33.20 -35.31
C THR A 125 -3.02 33.72 -34.25
N ILE A 126 -2.58 32.85 -33.33
CA ILE A 126 -1.51 33.16 -32.39
C ILE A 126 -0.26 32.38 -32.79
N GLN A 127 0.85 33.10 -32.90
CA GLN A 127 2.18 32.56 -33.16
C GLN A 127 3.09 32.85 -31.96
N VAL A 128 3.87 31.87 -31.54
CA VAL A 128 4.81 31.98 -30.41
C VAL A 128 6.19 31.62 -30.91
N TYR A 129 7.18 32.42 -30.53
CA TYR A 129 8.56 32.26 -30.98
C TYR A 129 9.50 32.13 -29.78
N ALA A 130 10.53 31.30 -29.95
CA ALA A 130 11.66 31.17 -29.02
C ALA A 130 12.96 31.57 -29.71
N LEU A 131 13.98 31.88 -28.93
CA LEU A 131 15.33 32.14 -29.43
C LEU A 131 16.22 30.91 -29.29
N PRO A 132 17.17 30.71 -30.23
CA PRO A 132 18.25 29.76 -30.02
C PRO A 132 19.07 30.17 -28.80
N GLU A 133 19.62 29.19 -28.09
CA GLU A 133 20.22 29.40 -26.77
C GLU A 133 21.46 30.34 -26.75
N ALA A 134 22.09 30.59 -27.91
CA ALA A 134 23.21 31.54 -28.03
C ALA A 134 22.77 32.95 -28.44
N VAL A 135 21.46 33.17 -28.54
CA VAL A 135 20.87 34.41 -29.01
C VAL A 135 20.06 35.00 -27.87
N SER A 136 20.45 36.19 -27.44
CA SER A 136 19.72 36.94 -26.42
C SER A 136 18.59 37.74 -27.05
N TYR A 137 17.53 38.04 -26.29
CA TYR A 137 16.46 38.95 -26.71
C TYR A 137 16.99 40.36 -27.04
N SER A 138 18.18 40.71 -26.54
CA SER A 138 18.86 41.98 -26.78
C SER A 138 19.70 42.02 -28.06
N ASP A 139 19.86 40.90 -28.77
CA ASP A 139 20.69 40.84 -29.97
C ASP A 139 20.01 41.55 -31.15
N GLU A 140 20.77 42.32 -31.93
CA GLU A 140 20.24 43.09 -33.08
C GLU A 140 19.58 42.19 -34.15
N ASP A 141 19.94 40.91 -34.20
CA ASP A 141 19.41 39.93 -35.15
C ASP A 141 18.48 38.87 -34.50
N ALA A 142 18.05 39.10 -33.25
CA ALA A 142 17.16 38.19 -32.52
C ALA A 142 15.89 37.83 -33.31
N ASP A 143 15.23 38.82 -33.92
CA ASP A 143 14.03 38.60 -34.73
C ASP A 143 14.25 37.72 -35.96
N ALA A 144 15.43 37.80 -36.59
CA ALA A 144 15.78 36.99 -37.75
C ALA A 144 16.14 35.55 -37.37
N LYS A 145 16.57 35.34 -36.13
CA LYS A 145 16.96 34.02 -35.59
C LYS A 145 15.85 33.34 -34.79
N ALA A 146 14.81 34.07 -34.41
CA ALA A 146 13.67 33.54 -33.69
C ALA A 146 12.97 32.46 -34.53
N PHE A 147 12.65 31.33 -33.90
CA PHE A 147 11.95 30.22 -34.55
C PHE A 147 10.58 30.00 -33.93
N LEU A 148 9.62 29.63 -34.77
CA LEU A 148 8.23 29.39 -34.39
C LEU A 148 8.14 28.11 -33.55
N VAL A 149 7.57 28.20 -32.34
CA VAL A 149 7.34 27.06 -31.43
C VAL A 149 5.87 26.71 -31.26
N LEU A 150 4.95 27.61 -31.61
CA LEU A 150 3.51 27.35 -31.64
C LEU A 150 2.85 28.23 -32.68
N GLU A 151 1.93 27.65 -33.47
CA GLU A 151 0.98 28.40 -34.28
C GLU A 151 -0.40 27.76 -34.16
N LYS A 152 -1.40 28.55 -33.80
CA LYS A 152 -2.79 28.09 -33.69
C LYS A 152 -3.73 29.11 -34.29
N THR A 153 -4.65 28.61 -35.12
CA THR A 153 -5.72 29.41 -35.72
C THR A 153 -7.07 28.95 -35.16
N THR A 154 -7.93 29.89 -34.79
CA THR A 154 -9.29 29.59 -34.33
C THR A 154 -10.22 29.29 -35.51
N ASN A 155 -11.32 28.58 -35.24
CA ASN A 155 -12.49 28.69 -36.11
C ASN A 155 -13.03 30.14 -36.08
N PRO A 156 -13.85 30.56 -37.06
CA PRO A 156 -14.46 31.89 -37.03
C PRO A 156 -15.24 32.15 -35.73
N LEU A 157 -14.91 33.25 -35.05
CA LEU A 157 -15.48 33.70 -33.77
C LEU A 157 -16.24 35.00 -33.97
N ASN A 158 -17.42 35.13 -33.34
CA ASN A 158 -18.20 36.37 -33.37
C ASN A 158 -17.78 37.30 -32.23
N ILE A 159 -17.10 38.39 -32.58
CA ILE A 159 -16.71 39.47 -31.68
C ILE A 159 -17.92 40.38 -31.43
N LYS A 160 -18.20 40.65 -30.15
CA LYS A 160 -19.31 41.50 -29.69
C LYS A 160 -18.78 42.76 -29.01
N SER A 161 -19.60 43.80 -28.91
CA SER A 161 -19.27 45.01 -28.14
C SER A 161 -18.90 44.65 -26.69
N GLY A 162 -17.87 45.29 -26.15
CA GLY A 162 -17.33 44.98 -24.83
C GLY A 162 -16.20 43.95 -24.85
N ARG A 163 -16.02 43.21 -23.74
CA ARG A 163 -14.90 42.28 -23.53
C ARG A 163 -15.13 40.94 -24.24
N ASN A 164 -14.15 40.51 -25.01
CA ASN A 164 -14.15 39.22 -25.72
C ASN A 164 -12.98 38.37 -25.25
N THR A 165 -13.20 37.06 -25.14
CA THR A 165 -12.15 36.07 -24.86
C THR A 165 -11.99 35.18 -26.08
N ILE A 166 -10.76 34.98 -26.52
CA ILE A 166 -10.43 34.05 -27.61
C ILE A 166 -9.92 32.75 -26.99
N ASP A 167 -10.57 31.64 -27.34
CA ASP A 167 -10.11 30.31 -27.01
C ASP A 167 -9.50 29.65 -28.25
N PHE A 168 -8.21 29.34 -28.20
CA PHE A 168 -7.51 28.60 -29.26
C PHE A 168 -7.70 27.07 -29.15
N GLY A 169 -8.52 26.64 -28.19
CA GLY A 169 -8.84 25.25 -27.93
C GLY A 169 -7.81 24.53 -27.06
N ILE A 170 -8.02 23.24 -26.83
CA ILE A 170 -7.11 22.40 -26.05
C ILE A 170 -5.79 22.24 -26.82
N LEU A 171 -4.66 22.47 -26.13
CA LEU A 171 -3.37 21.95 -26.55
C LEU A 171 -3.40 20.44 -26.35
N ASP A 172 -3.96 19.73 -27.34
CA ASP A 172 -4.13 18.29 -27.27
C ASP A 172 -2.73 17.65 -27.41
N GLU A 173 -2.14 17.18 -26.30
CA GLU A 173 -0.85 16.45 -26.29
C GLU A 173 -0.89 15.20 -27.20
N VAL A 174 -2.08 14.80 -27.66
CA VAL A 174 -2.30 13.63 -28.52
C VAL A 174 -2.29 13.97 -30.03
N ALA A 175 -2.30 15.25 -30.43
CA ALA A 175 -2.43 15.61 -31.86
C ALA A 175 -1.64 16.85 -32.30
N GLY A 176 -0.44 17.05 -31.74
CA GLY A 176 0.51 18.04 -32.24
C GLY A 176 1.87 17.41 -32.48
N ASN A 177 2.03 16.65 -33.56
CA ASN A 177 3.31 16.06 -33.91
C ASN A 177 4.35 17.18 -34.14
N GLY A 178 5.52 17.06 -33.53
CA GLY A 178 6.67 17.86 -33.96
C GLY A 178 7.10 17.40 -35.35
N PHE A 179 7.63 18.30 -36.17
CA PHE A 179 8.15 17.94 -37.50
C PHE A 179 9.64 17.66 -37.38
N LEU A 180 10.08 16.45 -37.76
CA LEU A 180 11.49 16.06 -37.83
C LEU A 180 11.94 16.02 -39.30
N SER A 181 13.09 16.63 -39.61
CA SER A 181 13.75 16.48 -40.91
C SER A 181 15.28 16.47 -40.77
N ILE A 182 15.90 15.33 -41.00
CA ILE A 182 17.35 15.15 -40.97
C ILE A 182 17.86 14.89 -42.40
N ARG A 183 18.73 15.78 -42.90
CA ARG A 183 19.49 15.58 -44.12
C ARG A 183 20.87 15.05 -43.76
N VAL A 184 21.23 13.86 -44.23
CA VAL A 184 22.57 13.28 -44.01
C VAL A 184 23.33 13.26 -45.32
N ARG A 185 24.47 13.95 -45.37
CA ARG A 185 25.45 13.92 -46.47
C ARG A 185 26.58 12.95 -46.12
N PHE A 186 26.99 12.12 -47.05
CA PHE A 186 27.98 11.04 -46.84
C PHE A 186 28.74 10.72 -48.13
N PRO A 187 29.95 10.14 -48.07
CA PRO A 187 30.72 9.83 -49.26
C PRO A 187 30.10 8.71 -50.11
N ASP A 188 30.29 8.73 -51.43
CA ASP A 188 29.80 7.70 -52.37
C ASP A 188 30.65 6.40 -52.36
N ASP A 189 31.13 6.01 -51.18
CA ASP A 189 32.04 4.90 -50.88
C ASP A 189 31.36 3.52 -51.03
N GLY A 190 30.74 3.25 -52.19
CA GLY A 190 30.05 1.98 -52.47
C GLY A 190 28.71 1.81 -51.75
N VAL A 191 28.10 2.89 -51.25
CA VAL A 191 26.81 2.86 -50.55
C VAL A 191 25.69 2.42 -51.50
N LYS A 192 25.12 1.25 -51.21
CA LYS A 192 24.00 0.65 -51.95
C LYS A 192 22.63 1.09 -51.42
N SER A 193 22.49 1.16 -50.10
CA SER A 193 21.22 1.53 -49.46
C SER A 193 21.46 2.22 -48.12
N VAL A 194 20.51 3.08 -47.75
CA VAL A 194 20.46 3.68 -46.42
C VAL A 194 19.08 3.37 -45.83
N THR A 195 19.06 2.74 -44.66
CA THR A 195 17.83 2.55 -43.87
C THR A 195 17.88 3.43 -42.64
N VAL A 196 16.72 3.88 -42.17
CA VAL A 196 16.58 4.63 -40.93
C VAL A 196 15.57 3.94 -40.01
N CYS A 197 15.87 3.86 -38.72
CA CYS A 197 14.90 3.49 -37.70
C CYS A 197 14.90 4.52 -36.58
N MET A 198 13.79 4.57 -35.83
CA MET A 198 13.61 5.52 -34.74
C MET A 198 13.03 4.83 -33.51
N ILE A 199 13.72 4.98 -32.38
CA ILE A 199 13.43 4.25 -31.14
C ILE A 199 13.21 5.25 -30.00
N PRO A 200 12.07 5.20 -29.29
CA PRO A 200 11.81 6.09 -28.15
C PRO A 200 12.73 5.75 -26.97
N GLN A 201 13.15 6.78 -26.22
CA GLN A 201 13.92 6.66 -24.97
C GLN A 201 13.05 6.81 -23.72
N ASP A 202 11.89 7.47 -23.84
CA ASP A 202 10.95 7.62 -22.72
C ASP A 202 10.09 6.35 -22.57
N ASP A 203 10.07 5.78 -21.36
CA ASP A 203 9.18 4.68 -21.01
C ASP A 203 7.70 5.09 -21.21
N GLY A 204 6.96 4.32 -22.01
CA GLY A 204 5.54 4.56 -22.31
C GLY A 204 5.23 5.26 -23.63
N ASN A 205 6.25 5.74 -24.37
CA ASN A 205 6.05 6.27 -25.71
C ASN A 205 5.97 5.14 -26.75
N GLY A 206 4.79 4.92 -27.34
CA GLY A 206 4.56 3.87 -28.34
C GLY A 206 4.98 4.24 -29.77
N TYR A 207 5.50 5.44 -30.02
CA TYR A 207 5.93 5.86 -31.36
C TYR A 207 7.31 5.28 -31.68
N SER A 208 7.42 4.48 -32.73
CA SER A 208 8.69 3.99 -33.25
C SER A 208 8.60 3.80 -34.75
N ILE A 209 9.75 3.85 -35.42
CA ILE A 209 9.86 3.57 -36.85
C ILE A 209 10.80 2.39 -36.99
N ALA A 210 10.30 1.27 -37.50
CA ALA A 210 11.13 0.16 -37.93
C ALA A 210 11.96 0.56 -39.17
N ASP A 211 12.89 -0.30 -39.61
CA ASP A 211 13.80 0.01 -40.72
C ASP A 211 13.06 0.51 -41.98
N ARG A 212 13.17 1.82 -42.25
CA ARG A 212 12.61 2.53 -43.40
C ARG A 212 13.74 2.81 -44.38
N SER A 213 13.65 2.28 -45.61
CA SER A 213 14.63 2.60 -46.66
C SER A 213 14.46 4.05 -47.14
N LEU A 214 15.57 4.77 -47.29
CA LEU A 214 15.61 6.13 -47.79
C LEU A 214 16.11 6.16 -49.24
N SER A 215 15.53 7.06 -50.04
CA SER A 215 16.02 7.31 -51.40
C SER A 215 17.29 8.15 -51.33
N ILE A 216 18.38 7.65 -51.93
CA ILE A 216 19.64 8.39 -51.99
C ILE A 216 19.52 9.43 -53.11
N GLU A 217 19.65 10.71 -52.73
CA GLU A 217 19.66 11.83 -53.66
C GLU A 217 20.92 11.78 -54.54
N PRO A 218 20.82 12.14 -55.83
CA PRO A 218 21.98 12.28 -56.72
C PRO A 218 22.91 13.42 -56.24
N SER A 219 24.21 13.35 -56.57
CA SER A 219 25.18 14.34 -56.08
C SER A 219 24.82 15.77 -56.49
N LEU A 220 25.04 16.73 -55.59
CA LEU A 220 24.53 18.10 -55.69
C LEU A 220 25.46 19.10 -56.39
N ASP A 221 26.58 18.66 -56.99
CA ASP A 221 27.45 19.55 -57.76
C ASP A 221 28.09 18.83 -58.96
N LYS A 222 27.93 19.40 -60.16
CA LYS A 222 28.53 18.89 -61.40
C LYS A 222 29.98 19.32 -61.62
N ASP A 223 30.48 20.26 -60.81
CA ASP A 223 31.81 20.88 -60.99
C ASP A 223 32.79 20.64 -59.82
N SER A 224 32.35 19.91 -58.78
CA SER A 224 33.21 19.34 -57.74
C SER A 224 33.25 17.84 -57.96
N ILE A 225 34.44 17.24 -57.96
CA ILE A 225 34.65 15.78 -58.13
C ILE A 225 33.65 15.01 -57.24
N GLY A 226 32.88 14.10 -57.85
CA GLY A 226 31.67 13.51 -57.30
C GLY A 226 31.90 12.50 -56.19
N ASP A 227 32.15 12.98 -54.97
CA ASP A 227 32.49 12.09 -53.85
C ASP A 227 31.43 12.05 -52.74
N PHE A 228 30.35 12.86 -52.76
CA PHE A 228 29.32 12.88 -51.70
C PHE A 228 27.87 12.79 -52.24
N ARG A 229 27.04 12.02 -51.52
CA ARG A 229 25.61 11.77 -51.74
C ARG A 229 24.81 12.21 -50.50
N SER A 230 23.48 12.30 -50.60
CA SER A 230 22.62 12.63 -49.45
C SER A 230 21.37 11.77 -49.33
N VAL A 231 20.84 11.67 -48.11
CA VAL A 231 19.47 11.20 -47.84
C VAL A 231 18.75 12.23 -46.98
N VAL A 232 17.43 12.27 -47.11
CA VAL A 232 16.57 13.07 -46.23
C VAL A 232 15.60 12.13 -45.55
N PHE A 233 15.61 12.13 -44.21
CA PHE A 233 14.61 11.51 -43.39
C PHE A 233 13.69 12.59 -42.83
N ALA A 234 12.40 12.52 -43.17
CA ALA A 234 11.38 13.36 -42.59
C ALA A 234 10.28 12.51 -41.96
N ASP A 235 9.79 12.93 -40.80
CA ASP A 235 8.73 12.25 -40.06
C ASP A 235 8.04 13.21 -39.09
N ASP A 236 6.83 12.84 -38.65
CA ASP A 236 6.02 13.64 -37.71
C ASP A 236 5.80 12.87 -36.39
N PRO A 237 6.85 12.66 -35.57
CA PRO A 237 6.74 11.89 -34.35
C PRO A 237 5.95 12.58 -33.23
N LYS A 238 5.45 11.75 -32.30
CA LYS A 238 4.92 12.23 -31.01
C LYS A 238 6.03 12.90 -30.21
N ASN A 239 5.67 13.72 -29.24
CA ASN A 239 6.66 14.30 -28.33
C ASN A 239 7.43 13.22 -27.57
N GLY A 240 8.71 13.48 -27.35
CA GLY A 240 9.59 12.59 -26.61
C GLY A 240 11.02 12.60 -27.14
N TRP A 241 11.86 11.83 -26.46
CA TRP A 241 13.23 11.57 -26.86
C TRP A 241 13.31 10.35 -27.76
N TYR A 242 14.01 10.48 -28.88
CA TYR A 242 14.20 9.39 -29.83
C TYR A 242 15.65 9.23 -30.25
N VAL A 243 16.09 7.99 -30.38
CA VAL A 243 17.31 7.65 -31.12
C VAL A 243 16.93 7.42 -32.57
N VAL A 244 17.42 8.27 -33.47
CA VAL A 244 17.33 8.08 -34.92
C VAL A 244 18.61 7.41 -35.39
N LYS A 245 18.49 6.26 -36.04
CA LYS A 245 19.62 5.43 -36.45
C LYS A 245 19.60 5.23 -37.95
N PHE A 246 20.63 5.72 -38.64
CA PHE A 246 20.88 5.50 -40.06
C PHE A 246 21.86 4.34 -40.24
N THR A 247 21.47 3.35 -41.02
CA THR A 247 22.31 2.21 -41.40
C THR A 247 22.66 2.33 -42.88
N PHE A 248 23.94 2.47 -43.18
CA PHE A 248 24.51 2.55 -44.52
C PHE A 248 25.03 1.18 -44.91
N THR A 249 24.42 0.55 -45.91
CA THR A 249 24.92 -0.71 -46.49
C THR A 249 25.81 -0.37 -47.67
N MET A 250 27.07 -0.82 -47.64
CA MET A 250 28.09 -0.56 -48.63
C MET A 250 28.59 -1.87 -49.23
N ASP A 251 28.93 -1.86 -50.52
CA ASP A 251 29.61 -2.97 -51.18
C ASP A 251 30.83 -2.47 -51.95
N ASN A 252 32.02 -2.78 -51.41
CA ASN A 252 33.30 -2.37 -51.97
C ASN A 252 33.97 -3.48 -52.80
N GLY A 253 33.19 -4.45 -53.29
CA GLY A 253 33.70 -5.58 -54.07
C GLY A 253 34.31 -6.71 -53.25
N ALA A 254 34.27 -6.61 -51.91
CA ALA A 254 34.68 -7.64 -50.95
C ALA A 254 33.49 -8.26 -50.19
N GLY A 255 32.26 -7.88 -50.54
CA GLY A 255 31.03 -8.24 -49.83
C GLY A 255 30.36 -7.02 -49.19
N GLU A 256 29.10 -7.19 -48.79
CA GLU A 256 28.30 -6.13 -48.16
C GLU A 256 28.75 -5.89 -46.71
N THR A 257 28.90 -4.62 -46.34
CA THR A 257 29.23 -4.14 -44.99
C THR A 257 28.21 -3.10 -44.56
N SER A 258 28.00 -2.94 -43.25
CA SER A 258 27.05 -1.96 -42.71
C SER A 258 27.74 -1.02 -41.74
N GLN A 259 27.48 0.28 -41.90
CA GLN A 259 27.90 1.32 -40.95
C GLN A 259 26.68 1.98 -40.35
N VAL A 260 26.78 2.36 -39.08
CA VAL A 260 25.66 2.91 -38.33
C VAL A 260 26.06 4.27 -37.79
N TRP A 261 25.26 5.27 -38.11
CA TRP A 261 25.29 6.57 -37.45
C TRP A 261 23.97 6.77 -36.71
N SER A 262 24.05 7.26 -35.48
CA SER A 262 22.89 7.49 -34.62
C SER A 262 22.94 8.87 -34.01
N GLU A 263 21.77 9.49 -33.88
CA GLU A 263 21.58 10.79 -33.24
C GLU A 263 20.40 10.73 -32.26
N LEU A 264 20.55 11.38 -31.11
CA LEU A 264 19.46 11.59 -30.16
C LEU A 264 18.71 12.86 -30.55
N VAL A 265 17.40 12.78 -30.65
CA VAL A 265 16.55 13.88 -31.11
C VAL A 265 15.40 14.09 -30.13
N GLN A 266 15.21 15.34 -29.70
CA GLN A 266 14.03 15.74 -28.95
C GLN A 266 12.92 16.21 -29.90
N ILE A 267 11.71 15.70 -29.67
CA ILE A 267 10.50 16.12 -30.37
C ILE A 267 9.56 16.77 -29.37
N ALA A 268 9.09 17.97 -29.70
CA ALA A 268 8.11 18.71 -28.91
C ALA A 268 7.08 19.39 -29.82
N THR A 269 5.87 19.59 -29.29
CA THR A 269 4.74 20.17 -30.04
C THR A 269 5.14 21.50 -30.65
N GLY A 270 4.88 21.66 -31.94
CA GLY A 270 5.10 22.92 -32.66
C GLY A 270 6.56 23.26 -32.96
N ARG A 271 7.53 22.41 -32.58
CA ARG A 271 8.93 22.54 -33.04
C ARG A 271 9.10 21.90 -34.42
N LYS A 272 9.78 22.62 -35.32
CA LYS A 272 10.41 22.04 -36.52
C LYS A 272 11.86 21.69 -36.18
N THR A 273 12.12 20.42 -35.91
CA THR A 273 13.47 19.91 -35.64
C THR A 273 14.11 19.55 -36.99
N GLN A 274 15.03 20.40 -37.46
CA GLN A 274 15.75 20.19 -38.71
C GLN A 274 17.26 20.09 -38.46
N ALA A 275 17.92 19.10 -39.05
CA ALA A 275 19.36 18.91 -38.96
C ALA A 275 19.97 18.62 -40.33
N GLU A 276 21.16 19.14 -40.59
CA GLU A 276 22.01 18.73 -41.71
C GLU A 276 23.32 18.18 -41.16
N VAL A 277 23.60 16.91 -41.46
CA VAL A 277 24.74 16.16 -40.92
C VAL A 277 25.68 15.79 -42.05
N ASN A 278 26.96 16.12 -41.88
CA ASN A 278 28.02 15.78 -42.82
C ASN A 278 28.88 14.66 -42.25
N ILE A 279 28.82 13.49 -42.87
CA ILE A 279 29.70 12.36 -42.58
C ILE A 279 30.84 12.38 -43.60
N GLU A 280 32.07 12.61 -43.16
CA GLU A 280 33.24 12.67 -44.07
C GLU A 280 33.79 11.28 -44.43
N ASN A 281 33.60 10.28 -43.57
CA ASN A 281 34.09 8.92 -43.80
C ASN A 281 33.22 7.88 -43.05
N LEU A 282 32.46 7.09 -43.80
CA LEU A 282 31.58 6.05 -43.25
C LEU A 282 32.35 4.90 -42.57
N ASN A 283 33.55 4.57 -43.07
CA ASN A 283 34.38 3.48 -42.52
C ASN A 283 35.06 3.83 -41.18
N ALA A 284 34.94 5.08 -40.74
CA ALA A 284 35.52 5.55 -39.49
C ALA A 284 34.48 5.78 -38.39
N ILE A 285 33.21 5.37 -38.58
CA ILE A 285 32.15 5.53 -37.58
C ILE A 285 32.10 4.29 -36.67
N TYR A 286 32.03 4.53 -35.36
CA TYR A 286 31.96 3.50 -34.35
C TYR A 286 30.82 3.78 -33.36
N PRO A 287 30.00 2.78 -33.00
CA PRO A 287 28.89 2.97 -32.06
C PRO A 287 29.38 3.11 -30.62
N ILE A 288 28.61 3.83 -29.81
CA ILE A 288 28.78 3.96 -28.37
C ILE A 288 27.53 3.40 -27.67
N VAL A 289 27.73 2.52 -26.69
CA VAL A 289 26.67 1.95 -25.86
C VAL A 289 26.89 2.37 -24.41
N TYR A 290 25.88 2.97 -23.77
CA TYR A 290 25.89 3.31 -22.36
C TYR A 290 25.02 2.33 -21.57
N ASN A 291 25.63 1.53 -20.70
CA ASN A 291 24.93 0.72 -19.71
C ASN A 291 24.84 1.52 -18.41
N CYS A 292 23.67 2.12 -18.16
CA CYS A 292 23.47 3.04 -17.04
C CYS A 292 23.16 2.35 -15.71
N LYS A 293 22.98 1.02 -15.70
CA LYS A 293 22.72 0.22 -14.48
C LYS A 293 21.64 0.85 -13.58
N GLY A 294 20.45 1.03 -14.17
CA GLY A 294 19.26 1.57 -13.50
C GLY A 294 19.29 3.09 -13.27
N GLY A 295 20.39 3.76 -13.63
CA GLY A 295 20.42 5.21 -13.80
C GLY A 295 19.91 5.64 -15.16
N HIS A 296 19.69 6.94 -15.32
CA HIS A 296 19.29 7.56 -16.58
C HIS A 296 20.34 8.59 -16.96
N LEU A 297 20.59 8.80 -18.25
CA LEU A 297 21.48 9.86 -18.71
C LEU A 297 20.78 11.22 -18.54
N ASP A 298 21.47 12.22 -17.98
CA ASP A 298 20.89 13.54 -17.65
C ASP A 298 21.11 14.57 -18.77
N THR A 299 21.30 14.11 -20.00
CA THR A 299 21.82 14.99 -21.05
C THR A 299 21.10 14.79 -22.37
N ASP A 300 20.76 15.92 -22.98
CA ASP A 300 20.11 16.04 -24.28
C ASP A 300 21.08 15.82 -25.46
N ASN A 301 22.38 15.63 -25.16
CA ASN A 301 23.47 15.40 -26.10
C ASN A 301 24.30 14.16 -25.71
N ILE A 302 23.72 12.97 -25.90
CA ILE A 302 24.40 11.70 -25.64
C ILE A 302 25.08 11.25 -26.94
N PRO A 303 26.43 11.19 -27.00
CA PRO A 303 27.13 10.69 -28.18
C PRO A 303 26.86 9.19 -28.36
N LEU A 304 26.01 8.82 -29.32
CA LEU A 304 25.69 7.41 -29.60
C LEU A 304 26.60 6.79 -30.67
N SER A 305 27.42 7.61 -31.33
CA SER A 305 28.45 7.19 -32.27
C SER A 305 29.58 8.21 -32.31
N TYR A 306 30.77 7.79 -32.76
CA TYR A 306 31.92 8.66 -32.94
C TYR A 306 32.79 8.26 -34.12
N SER A 307 33.72 9.14 -34.54
CA SER A 307 34.74 8.82 -35.52
C SER A 307 36.17 9.06 -35.03
N SER A 308 37.14 8.37 -35.64
CA SER A 308 38.56 8.55 -35.29
C SER A 308 39.14 9.92 -35.66
N TYR A 309 38.38 10.75 -36.37
CA TYR A 309 38.78 12.10 -36.78
C TYR A 309 38.23 13.20 -35.86
N GLN A 310 37.37 12.84 -34.92
CA GLN A 310 36.86 13.77 -33.91
C GLN A 310 37.91 14.04 -32.82
N ASP A 311 37.81 15.23 -32.23
CA ASP A 311 38.50 15.57 -30.99
C ASP A 311 37.98 14.70 -29.82
N ASP A 312 38.55 14.88 -28.63
CA ASP A 312 38.14 14.16 -27.42
C ASP A 312 36.61 14.30 -27.17
N ILE A 313 35.92 13.17 -26.97
CA ILE A 313 34.49 13.13 -26.64
C ILE A 313 34.33 12.85 -25.16
N LEU A 314 33.80 13.82 -24.41
CA LEU A 314 33.48 13.65 -23.00
C LEU A 314 32.27 12.72 -22.84
N LEU A 315 32.32 11.82 -21.85
CA LEU A 315 31.17 10.95 -21.56
C LEU A 315 30.10 11.73 -20.76
N PRO A 316 28.81 11.57 -21.10
CA PRO A 316 27.71 12.27 -20.44
C PRO A 316 27.59 11.82 -18.99
N LYS A 317 27.22 12.72 -18.08
CA LYS A 317 26.95 12.34 -16.69
C LYS A 317 25.52 11.79 -16.57
N PRO A 318 25.33 10.64 -15.89
CA PRO A 318 24.00 10.20 -15.49
C PRO A 318 23.34 11.14 -14.49
N LYS A 319 22.01 11.13 -14.47
CA LYS A 319 21.16 11.85 -13.52
C LYS A 319 21.33 11.24 -12.15
N GLU A 320 21.50 12.09 -11.13
CA GLU A 320 21.63 11.63 -9.75
C GLU A 320 20.41 10.80 -9.33
N ARG A 321 20.67 9.70 -8.59
CA ARG A 321 19.64 8.88 -7.95
C ARG A 321 19.61 9.25 -6.48
N ASN A 322 18.42 9.37 -5.86
CA ASN A 322 18.40 9.74 -4.44
C ASN A 322 19.08 8.68 -3.56
N GLY A 323 18.95 7.40 -3.91
CA GLY A 323 19.56 6.27 -3.19
C GLY A 323 21.01 5.92 -3.58
N ALA A 324 21.59 6.59 -4.59
CA ALA A 324 22.94 6.27 -5.07
C ALA A 324 23.62 7.44 -5.79
N SER A 325 24.92 7.61 -5.55
CA SER A 325 25.72 8.63 -6.24
C SER A 325 26.46 8.04 -7.44
N PHE A 326 26.44 8.75 -8.57
CA PHE A 326 27.25 8.37 -9.73
C PHE A 326 28.73 8.54 -9.39
N VAL A 327 29.51 7.46 -9.57
CA VAL A 327 30.95 7.47 -9.32
C VAL A 327 31.70 7.88 -10.58
N ASP A 328 31.63 7.05 -11.62
CA ASP A 328 32.28 7.29 -12.92
C ASP A 328 31.88 6.25 -13.96
N TRP A 329 32.31 6.47 -15.21
CA TRP A 329 32.20 5.49 -16.28
C TRP A 329 33.39 4.52 -16.31
N TYR A 330 33.12 3.30 -16.75
CA TYR A 330 34.12 2.24 -16.90
C TYR A 330 33.98 1.55 -18.26
N SER A 331 35.09 1.12 -18.86
CA SER A 331 35.10 0.37 -20.13
C SER A 331 34.88 -1.14 -19.96
N ASP A 332 34.74 -1.62 -18.72
CA ASP A 332 34.47 -3.00 -18.37
C ASP A 332 33.38 -3.10 -17.28
N ALA A 333 32.58 -4.17 -17.34
CA ALA A 333 31.47 -4.40 -16.41
C ALA A 333 31.92 -4.69 -14.96
N ASN A 334 33.20 -4.98 -14.71
CA ASN A 334 33.75 -5.22 -13.37
C ASN A 334 34.40 -3.96 -12.78
N PHE A 335 34.19 -2.80 -13.41
CA PHE A 335 34.67 -1.50 -12.94
C PHE A 335 36.17 -1.42 -12.67
N LYS A 336 37.01 -2.06 -13.51
CA LYS A 336 38.48 -2.04 -13.38
C LYS A 336 39.13 -0.85 -14.09
N SER A 337 38.57 -0.44 -15.24
CA SER A 337 39.15 0.55 -16.15
C SER A 337 38.25 1.78 -16.25
N LYS A 338 38.50 2.75 -15.36
CA LYS A 338 37.78 4.04 -15.36
C LYS A 338 38.07 4.83 -16.63
N VAL A 339 37.05 5.50 -17.16
CA VAL A 339 37.10 6.36 -18.34
C VAL A 339 36.21 7.60 -18.13
N ASP A 340 36.65 8.75 -18.62
CA ASP A 340 35.89 10.02 -18.58
C ASP A 340 35.63 10.59 -19.99
N LYS A 341 36.39 10.11 -20.98
CA LYS A 341 36.30 10.51 -22.38
C LYS A 341 36.74 9.41 -23.34
N ILE A 342 36.36 9.56 -24.60
CA ILE A 342 36.95 8.87 -25.74
C ILE A 342 38.04 9.78 -26.31
N PRO A 343 39.34 9.42 -26.24
CA PRO A 343 40.41 10.24 -26.78
C PRO A 343 40.35 10.39 -28.30
N ALA A 344 40.79 11.53 -28.83
CA ALA A 344 40.97 11.77 -30.26
C ALA A 344 41.80 10.65 -30.93
N GLY A 345 41.40 10.23 -32.12
CA GLY A 345 42.05 9.13 -32.83
C GLY A 345 41.61 7.72 -32.38
N SER A 346 40.72 7.59 -31.40
CA SER A 346 40.19 6.30 -30.95
C SER A 346 39.47 5.54 -32.07
N LYS A 347 39.49 4.21 -32.01
CA LYS A 347 38.83 3.31 -32.98
C LYS A 347 38.06 2.19 -32.29
N GLY A 348 37.08 1.64 -33.01
CA GLY A 348 36.27 0.49 -32.60
C GLY A 348 35.03 0.87 -31.78
N ALA A 349 34.01 0.02 -31.80
CA ALA A 349 32.83 0.17 -30.95
C ALA A 349 33.20 0.30 -29.46
N LYS A 350 32.45 1.12 -28.72
CA LYS A 350 32.66 1.34 -27.29
C LYS A 350 31.40 0.99 -26.50
N THR A 351 31.60 0.33 -25.36
CA THR A 351 30.57 0.11 -24.35
C THR A 351 31.08 0.66 -23.04
N PHE A 352 30.27 1.45 -22.35
CA PHE A 352 30.59 2.06 -21.07
C PHE A 352 29.57 1.64 -20.01
N TYR A 353 30.04 1.40 -18.79
CA TYR A 353 29.25 0.96 -17.66
C TYR A 353 29.30 2.02 -16.56
N ALA A 354 28.13 2.51 -16.13
CA ALA A 354 28.02 3.46 -15.05
C ALA A 354 28.23 2.75 -13.71
N LYS A 355 29.16 3.25 -12.89
CA LYS A 355 29.33 2.78 -11.51
C LYS A 355 28.55 3.68 -10.56
N TRP A 356 27.73 3.06 -9.71
CA TRP A 356 26.97 3.73 -8.67
C TRP A 356 27.52 3.37 -7.30
N LYS A 357 27.58 4.34 -6.39
CA LYS A 357 27.83 4.13 -4.98
C LYS A 357 26.50 4.27 -4.24
N TYR A 358 25.94 3.14 -3.86
CA TYR A 358 24.67 3.06 -3.12
C TYR A 358 24.84 3.53 -1.68
N ASN A 359 23.78 4.11 -1.11
CA ASN A 359 23.74 4.51 0.29
C ASN A 359 23.54 3.28 1.19
N VAL A 360 24.61 2.49 1.34
CA VAL A 360 24.68 1.28 2.16
C VAL A 360 25.84 1.39 3.14
N SER A 361 25.61 0.98 4.38
CA SER A 361 26.63 0.82 5.43
C SER A 361 26.63 -0.62 5.96
N SER A 362 27.49 -0.91 6.95
CA SER A 362 27.49 -2.20 7.65
C SER A 362 26.16 -2.54 8.33
N ASP A 363 25.35 -1.54 8.65
CA ASP A 363 24.17 -1.68 9.51
C ASP A 363 22.87 -1.21 8.86
N ALA A 364 22.94 -0.50 7.72
CA ALA A 364 21.78 0.10 7.08
C ALA A 364 21.86 0.18 5.55
N LEU A 365 20.70 0.03 4.90
CA LEU A 365 20.45 0.42 3.51
C LEU A 365 19.45 1.59 3.53
N TYR A 366 19.75 2.66 2.78
CA TYR A 366 18.92 3.85 2.68
C TYR A 366 18.31 3.95 1.27
N ALA A 367 16.98 3.90 1.19
CA ALA A 367 16.22 4.07 -0.05
C ALA A 367 16.13 5.54 -0.47
N CYS A 368 16.26 6.47 0.48
CA CYS A 368 16.30 7.90 0.21
C CYS A 368 15.08 8.40 -0.60
N GLY A 369 13.87 7.95 -0.23
CA GLY A 369 12.61 8.30 -0.89
C GLY A 369 12.36 7.59 -2.23
N GLU A 370 13.26 6.75 -2.70
CA GLU A 370 13.01 5.89 -3.86
C GLU A 370 12.20 4.65 -3.46
N LYS A 371 11.49 4.08 -4.43
CA LYS A 371 10.84 2.78 -4.26
C LYS A 371 11.89 1.68 -4.15
N LEU A 372 11.82 0.88 -3.09
CA LEU A 372 12.75 -0.22 -2.82
C LEU A 372 11.99 -1.55 -2.73
N ILE A 373 12.47 -2.56 -3.44
CA ILE A 373 11.92 -3.92 -3.44
C ILE A 373 12.96 -4.88 -2.88
N LEU A 374 12.59 -5.66 -1.88
CA LEU A 374 13.42 -6.73 -1.30
C LEU A 374 12.88 -8.08 -1.74
N GLN A 375 13.74 -8.90 -2.34
CA GLN A 375 13.35 -10.21 -2.85
C GLN A 375 14.45 -11.25 -2.64
N GLN A 376 14.03 -12.46 -2.27
CA GLN A 376 14.89 -13.63 -2.18
C GLN A 376 15.43 -14.01 -3.55
N LYS A 377 16.72 -14.34 -3.61
CA LYS A 377 17.35 -14.86 -4.82
C LYS A 377 16.72 -16.20 -5.20
N GLU A 378 16.34 -16.34 -6.46
CA GLU A 378 15.84 -17.61 -7.00
C GLU A 378 16.83 -18.76 -6.74
N GLY A 379 16.31 -19.87 -6.18
CA GLY A 379 17.11 -21.04 -5.84
C GLY A 379 17.98 -20.91 -4.57
N SER A 380 17.84 -19.84 -3.79
CA SER A 380 18.52 -19.67 -2.50
C SER A 380 17.50 -19.52 -1.37
N ASP A 381 17.77 -20.13 -0.21
CA ASP A 381 16.93 -20.01 0.99
C ASP A 381 17.35 -18.88 1.95
N ASN A 382 18.50 -18.25 1.69
CA ASN A 382 19.17 -17.38 2.66
C ASN A 382 19.76 -16.09 2.08
N VAL A 383 19.63 -15.86 0.78
CA VAL A 383 20.09 -14.64 0.12
C VAL A 383 18.91 -13.79 -0.30
N THR A 384 18.84 -12.57 0.22
CA THR A 384 17.88 -11.54 -0.19
C THR A 384 18.66 -10.43 -0.89
N TYR A 385 18.15 -9.94 -2.02
CA TYR A 385 18.68 -8.78 -2.71
C TYR A 385 17.69 -7.62 -2.64
N ALA A 386 18.21 -6.41 -2.80
CA ALA A 386 17.41 -5.20 -2.93
C ALA A 386 17.47 -4.68 -4.36
N TYR A 387 16.35 -4.14 -4.83
CA TYR A 387 16.17 -3.58 -6.16
C TYR A 387 15.45 -2.24 -6.04
N PHE A 388 15.88 -1.24 -6.78
CA PHE A 388 15.16 0.03 -6.88
C PHE A 388 14.09 -0.06 -7.98
N ASP A 389 12.90 0.48 -7.73
CA ASP A 389 11.76 0.54 -8.68
C ASP A 389 11.15 -0.82 -9.10
N LYS A 390 11.92 -1.69 -9.75
CA LYS A 390 11.52 -3.02 -10.27
C LYS A 390 12.63 -4.07 -10.10
N VAL A 391 12.22 -5.35 -10.08
CA VAL A 391 13.15 -6.48 -9.96
C VAL A 391 13.77 -6.81 -11.33
N ASP A 392 14.97 -6.29 -11.58
CA ASP A 392 15.81 -6.67 -12.72
C ASP A 392 17.30 -6.44 -12.43
N GLU A 393 18.19 -6.89 -13.33
CA GLU A 393 19.65 -6.81 -13.16
C GLU A 393 20.21 -5.39 -13.20
N ASP A 394 19.47 -4.42 -13.74
CA ASP A 394 19.91 -3.04 -13.82
C ASP A 394 19.51 -2.24 -12.57
N ASN A 395 18.48 -2.69 -11.87
CA ASN A 395 17.98 -2.07 -10.66
C ASN A 395 18.50 -2.66 -9.34
N ILE A 396 19.26 -3.75 -9.42
CA ILE A 396 19.83 -4.41 -8.24
C ILE A 396 20.86 -3.54 -7.53
N VAL A 397 20.84 -3.56 -6.20
CA VAL A 397 21.87 -2.93 -5.36
C VAL A 397 23.17 -3.72 -5.48
N LEU A 398 24.26 -3.02 -5.79
CA LEU A 398 25.59 -3.60 -5.97
C LEU A 398 26.55 -3.18 -4.86
N ASP A 399 27.54 -4.02 -4.59
CA ASP A 399 28.70 -3.68 -3.75
C ASP A 399 29.72 -2.82 -4.51
N ASP A 400 30.78 -2.37 -3.81
CA ASP A 400 31.86 -1.55 -4.40
C ASP A 400 32.62 -2.27 -5.53
N ALA A 401 32.54 -3.59 -5.63
CA ALA A 401 33.15 -4.40 -6.67
C ALA A 401 32.20 -4.65 -7.86
N GLY A 402 30.94 -4.20 -7.79
CA GLY A 402 29.95 -4.37 -8.83
C GLY A 402 29.16 -5.68 -8.78
N ASN A 403 29.24 -6.43 -7.69
CA ASN A 403 28.46 -7.66 -7.51
C ASN A 403 27.15 -7.36 -6.76
N PRO A 404 26.08 -8.17 -6.95
CA PRO A 404 24.86 -8.07 -6.15
C PRO A 404 25.14 -8.08 -4.65
N PHE A 405 24.72 -7.02 -3.96
CA PHE A 405 24.92 -6.86 -2.52
C PHE A 405 23.86 -7.68 -1.74
N PRO A 406 24.23 -8.77 -1.05
CA PRO A 406 23.27 -9.55 -0.27
C PRO A 406 22.83 -8.75 0.95
N ILE A 407 21.53 -8.67 1.21
CA ILE A 407 20.92 -8.00 2.37
C ILE A 407 20.96 -8.95 3.57
N PRO A 408 21.77 -8.66 4.62
CA PRO A 408 21.75 -9.43 5.85
C PRO A 408 20.41 -9.32 6.59
N ALA A 409 19.97 -10.39 7.25
CA ALA A 409 18.70 -10.44 7.97
C ALA A 409 18.59 -9.44 9.15
N ASN A 410 19.71 -8.88 9.61
CA ASN A 410 19.77 -7.86 10.66
C ASN A 410 20.02 -6.45 10.11
N LEU A 411 20.22 -6.29 8.81
CA LEU A 411 20.43 -4.99 8.19
C LEU A 411 19.15 -4.18 8.25
N LYS A 412 19.25 -2.94 8.72
CA LYS A 412 18.12 -2.02 8.79
C LYS A 412 17.88 -1.40 7.41
N VAL A 413 16.62 -1.16 7.07
CA VAL A 413 16.23 -0.52 5.82
C VAL A 413 15.48 0.76 6.14
N TYR A 414 15.98 1.88 5.64
CA TYR A 414 15.44 3.21 5.89
C TYR A 414 14.93 3.83 4.59
N GLY A 415 13.75 4.44 4.64
CA GLY A 415 13.26 5.36 3.61
C GLY A 415 14.03 6.69 3.57
N SER A 416 14.63 7.07 4.71
CA SER A 416 15.34 8.34 4.88
C SER A 416 16.65 8.43 4.09
N LEU A 417 17.20 9.64 4.10
CA LEU A 417 18.61 9.91 3.82
C LEU A 417 19.50 9.38 4.97
N PRO A 418 20.81 9.18 4.73
CA PRO A 418 21.75 8.72 5.76
C PRO A 418 21.89 9.64 6.99
N ASP A 419 21.52 10.92 6.86
CA ASP A 419 21.50 11.88 7.97
C ASP A 419 20.20 11.81 8.80
N GLY A 420 19.29 10.90 8.44
CA GLY A 420 18.00 10.68 9.09
C GLY A 420 16.89 11.63 8.60
N THR A 421 17.19 12.57 7.71
CA THR A 421 16.18 13.43 7.09
C THR A 421 15.43 12.69 5.99
N TYR A 422 14.18 13.08 5.74
CA TYR A 422 13.36 12.48 4.69
C TYR A 422 13.25 13.44 3.51
N PRO A 423 13.41 12.98 2.26
CA PRO A 423 13.29 13.85 1.10
C PRO A 423 11.87 14.43 0.99
N ASN A 424 11.77 15.68 0.58
CA ASN A 424 10.48 16.33 0.36
C ASN A 424 9.79 15.72 -0.87
N ASP A 425 8.48 15.57 -0.81
CA ASP A 425 7.59 15.11 -1.89
C ASP A 425 7.75 13.68 -2.42
N THR A 426 8.75 12.93 -1.99
CA THR A 426 8.90 11.50 -2.32
C THR A 426 8.02 10.60 -1.45
N SER A 427 7.77 9.37 -1.92
CA SER A 427 7.12 8.33 -1.12
C SER A 427 8.18 7.31 -0.69
N ASP A 428 8.41 7.16 0.62
CA ASP A 428 9.22 6.06 1.14
C ASP A 428 8.46 4.75 0.92
N ASP A 429 8.57 4.14 -0.25
CA ASP A 429 7.81 2.93 -0.61
C ASP A 429 8.71 1.71 -0.58
N ILE A 430 8.57 0.90 0.45
CA ILE A 430 9.40 -0.29 0.67
C ILE A 430 8.52 -1.54 0.54
N THR A 431 8.82 -2.38 -0.44
CA THR A 431 8.09 -3.63 -0.70
C THR A 431 8.97 -4.83 -0.39
N ILE A 432 8.46 -5.78 0.36
CA ILE A 432 9.09 -7.06 0.68
C ILE A 432 8.31 -8.15 -0.06
N GLU A 433 8.89 -8.67 -1.14
CA GLU A 433 8.32 -9.78 -1.89
C GLU A 433 8.59 -11.11 -1.20
N SER A 434 9.82 -11.31 -0.71
CA SER A 434 10.27 -12.54 -0.05
C SER A 434 11.63 -12.34 0.63
N GLY A 435 12.15 -13.39 1.28
CA GLY A 435 13.45 -13.37 1.94
C GLY A 435 13.37 -12.97 3.42
N SER A 436 14.53 -12.79 4.06
CA SER A 436 14.63 -12.40 5.47
C SER A 436 15.23 -11.00 5.58
N VAL A 437 14.48 -10.07 6.16
CA VAL A 437 14.84 -8.66 6.25
C VAL A 437 14.79 -8.19 7.70
N GLY A 438 15.68 -7.24 8.03
CA GLY A 438 15.74 -6.65 9.37
C GLY A 438 14.61 -5.68 9.67
N ASN A 439 14.96 -4.59 10.35
CA ASN A 439 13.99 -3.55 10.71
C ASN A 439 13.77 -2.61 9.53
N ILE A 440 12.51 -2.28 9.24
CA ILE A 440 12.11 -1.34 8.19
C ILE A 440 11.64 -0.04 8.84
N TYR A 441 12.11 1.09 8.33
CA TYR A 441 11.72 2.43 8.77
C TYR A 441 11.30 3.27 7.56
N ALA A 442 10.01 3.53 7.40
CA ALA A 442 9.43 4.36 6.35
C ALA A 442 8.65 5.52 6.98
N CYS A 443 9.34 6.54 7.51
CA CYS A 443 8.74 7.61 8.32
C CYS A 443 8.70 9.00 7.64
N GLY A 444 8.83 9.07 6.31
CA GLY A 444 8.79 10.30 5.52
C GLY A 444 7.40 10.90 5.43
N GLY A 445 7.17 11.97 6.20
CA GLY A 445 5.89 12.71 6.20
C GLY A 445 4.69 11.80 6.46
N ALA A 446 3.58 12.00 5.74
CA ALA A 446 2.41 11.10 5.79
C ALA A 446 2.43 10.01 4.69
N LYS A 447 3.56 9.86 3.97
CA LYS A 447 3.66 9.05 2.74
C LYS A 447 4.47 7.76 2.90
N GLY A 448 5.06 7.51 4.06
CA GLY A 448 5.82 6.29 4.29
C GLY A 448 4.97 5.04 4.10
N SER A 449 5.37 4.14 3.20
CA SER A 449 4.61 2.98 2.77
C SER A 449 5.47 1.72 2.91
N VAL A 450 4.92 0.68 3.53
CA VAL A 450 5.55 -0.64 3.59
C VAL A 450 4.56 -1.69 3.13
N THR A 451 4.95 -2.52 2.17
CA THR A 451 4.15 -3.65 1.70
C THR A 451 4.90 -4.95 1.92
N VAL A 452 4.25 -5.97 2.50
CA VAL A 452 4.82 -7.29 2.75
C VAL A 452 3.96 -8.34 2.06
N ASN A 453 4.48 -8.91 0.97
CA ASN A 453 3.85 -10.00 0.22
C ASN A 453 4.29 -11.37 0.73
N GLY A 454 5.52 -11.48 1.26
CA GLY A 454 6.10 -12.74 1.71
C GLY A 454 7.34 -12.53 2.58
N GLY A 455 8.03 -13.63 2.89
CA GLY A 455 9.28 -13.60 3.66
C GLY A 455 9.11 -13.38 5.16
N THR A 456 10.20 -12.98 5.82
CA THR A 456 10.26 -12.65 7.25
C THR A 456 10.82 -11.25 7.44
N VAL A 457 10.13 -10.42 8.21
CA VAL A 457 10.53 -9.06 8.58
C VAL A 457 10.65 -8.98 10.10
N ARG A 458 11.71 -8.34 10.61
CA ARG A 458 11.89 -8.22 12.07
C ARG A 458 10.89 -7.24 12.68
N PHE A 459 10.85 -6.02 12.17
CA PHE A 459 10.03 -4.92 12.70
C PHE A 459 9.73 -3.90 11.59
N ILE A 460 8.56 -3.27 11.66
CA ILE A 460 8.15 -2.22 10.73
C ILE A 460 7.77 -0.97 11.52
N GLU A 461 8.41 0.15 11.21
CA GLU A 461 7.96 1.49 11.59
C GLU A 461 7.55 2.27 10.34
N SER A 462 6.35 2.84 10.35
CA SER A 462 5.84 3.59 9.19
C SER A 462 4.98 4.78 9.59
N SER A 463 5.11 5.89 8.87
CA SER A 463 4.26 7.07 9.07
C SER A 463 3.01 7.08 8.20
N GLY A 464 2.88 6.21 7.20
CA GLY A 464 1.75 6.21 6.26
C GLY A 464 1.04 4.87 6.22
N LYS A 465 1.26 4.08 5.18
CA LYS A 465 0.52 2.83 4.90
C LYS A 465 1.38 1.60 5.19
N VAL A 466 0.81 0.60 5.84
CA VAL A 466 1.42 -0.73 6.00
C VAL A 466 0.45 -1.76 5.44
N ASN A 467 0.85 -2.50 4.41
CA ASN A 467 0.05 -3.55 3.78
C ASN A 467 0.70 -4.92 4.04
N ILE A 468 0.02 -5.77 4.78
CA ILE A 468 0.48 -7.13 5.10
C ILE A 468 -0.39 -8.12 4.32
N ASN A 469 0.14 -8.60 3.20
CA ASN A 469 -0.50 -9.59 2.34
C ASN A 469 -0.06 -11.02 2.67
N GLY A 470 1.15 -11.19 3.21
CA GLY A 470 1.72 -12.48 3.57
C GLY A 470 2.94 -12.33 4.47
N GLY A 471 3.76 -13.39 4.53
CA GLY A 471 5.00 -13.41 5.29
C GLY A 471 4.82 -13.47 6.81
N THR A 472 5.92 -13.26 7.54
CA THR A 472 5.97 -13.25 9.01
C THR A 472 6.64 -11.97 9.52
N ILE A 473 6.03 -11.31 10.49
CA ILE A 473 6.60 -10.16 11.20
C ILE A 473 6.85 -10.59 12.65
N LEU A 474 8.11 -10.52 13.09
CA LEU A 474 8.55 -11.12 14.36
C LEU A 474 8.27 -10.23 15.57
N GLY A 475 8.55 -8.93 15.48
CA GLY A 475 8.59 -8.01 16.61
C GLY A 475 10.01 -7.72 17.09
N ASP A 476 10.24 -6.48 17.54
CA ASP A 476 11.54 -6.05 18.09
C ASP A 476 11.64 -6.37 19.58
N ASP A 477 12.71 -7.07 19.98
CA ASP A 477 13.00 -7.55 21.35
C ASP A 477 13.89 -6.62 22.16
N ASN A 478 14.22 -5.44 21.63
CA ASN A 478 15.13 -4.48 22.25
C ASN A 478 14.67 -3.88 23.59
N ASN A 479 13.47 -4.21 24.08
CA ASN A 479 12.95 -3.67 25.34
C ASN A 479 12.37 -4.77 26.24
N GLY A 480 13.24 -5.42 27.02
CA GLY A 480 12.96 -6.61 27.86
C GLY A 480 11.90 -6.49 28.96
N THR A 481 11.00 -5.50 28.89
CA THR A 481 9.87 -5.28 29.81
C THR A 481 8.56 -4.92 29.12
N ALA A 482 8.55 -4.62 27.80
CA ALA A 482 7.36 -4.26 27.03
C ALA A 482 7.01 -5.36 26.01
N PRO A 483 5.74 -5.51 25.60
CA PRO A 483 5.38 -6.42 24.51
C PRO A 483 6.13 -6.05 23.22
N LEU A 484 6.58 -7.06 22.48
CA LEU A 484 7.34 -6.91 21.24
C LEU A 484 6.48 -6.18 20.21
N ASP A 485 6.81 -4.96 19.80
CA ASP A 485 6.12 -4.30 18.68
C ASP A 485 6.57 -4.93 17.36
N SER A 486 5.64 -5.41 16.54
CA SER A 486 5.90 -5.87 15.17
C SER A 486 5.68 -4.76 14.15
N ILE A 487 4.64 -3.96 14.37
CA ILE A 487 4.30 -2.80 13.53
C ILE A 487 4.09 -1.61 14.45
N ARG A 488 4.75 -0.51 14.15
CA ARG A 488 4.56 0.78 14.82
C ARG A 488 4.26 1.87 13.82
N THR A 489 3.09 2.48 13.94
CA THR A 489 2.76 3.67 13.15
C THR A 489 3.15 4.95 13.88
N THR A 490 3.57 5.97 13.14
CA THR A 490 4.08 7.22 13.75
C THR A 490 3.21 8.45 13.47
N SER A 491 2.26 8.38 12.55
CA SER A 491 1.37 9.51 12.20
C SER A 491 -0.08 9.32 12.68
N GLY A 492 -0.80 10.44 12.82
CA GLY A 492 -2.23 10.46 13.17
C GLY A 492 -3.19 10.08 12.03
N ASN A 493 -2.67 9.74 10.84
CA ASN A 493 -3.47 9.35 9.67
C ASN A 493 -2.97 8.04 9.04
N ALA A 494 -2.20 7.25 9.77
CA ALA A 494 -1.64 6.00 9.28
C ALA A 494 -2.73 4.97 8.98
N VAL A 495 -2.45 4.04 8.07
CA VAL A 495 -3.34 2.94 7.70
C VAL A 495 -2.58 1.62 7.74
N VAL A 496 -3.11 0.63 8.45
CA VAL A 496 -2.56 -0.73 8.47
C VAL A 496 -3.61 -1.67 7.88
N ASN A 497 -3.30 -2.30 6.75
CA ASN A 497 -4.12 -3.29 6.09
C ASN A 497 -3.51 -4.68 6.31
N ILE A 498 -4.26 -5.59 6.92
CA ILE A 498 -3.80 -6.94 7.23
C ILE A 498 -4.74 -7.92 6.51
N THR A 499 -4.30 -8.44 5.37
CA THR A 499 -5.07 -9.36 4.53
C THR A 499 -4.59 -10.82 4.68
N GLY A 500 -3.38 -11.02 5.17
CA GLY A 500 -2.77 -12.33 5.42
C GLY A 500 -1.54 -12.25 6.31
N GLY A 501 -0.73 -13.31 6.28
CA GLY A 501 0.55 -13.38 7.00
C GLY A 501 0.42 -13.61 8.51
N THR A 502 1.57 -13.67 9.18
CA THR A 502 1.70 -13.85 10.64
C THR A 502 2.37 -12.64 11.28
N ILE A 503 1.73 -12.03 12.27
CA ILE A 503 2.27 -10.93 13.07
C ILE A 503 2.38 -11.44 14.51
N ARG A 504 3.61 -11.64 15.00
CA ARG A 504 3.86 -12.25 16.31
C ARG A 504 3.78 -11.26 17.47
N GLY A 505 4.14 -10.01 17.21
CA GLY A 505 4.13 -8.90 18.15
C GLY A 505 2.90 -8.00 18.02
N ASN A 506 3.01 -6.81 18.59
CA ASN A 506 1.97 -5.81 18.59
C ASN A 506 1.87 -5.04 17.28
N VAL A 507 0.62 -4.73 16.90
CA VAL A 507 0.30 -3.66 15.95
C VAL A 507 -0.09 -2.44 16.78
N ASN A 508 0.79 -1.45 16.80
CA ASN A 508 0.73 -0.30 17.69
C ASN A 508 0.95 1.03 16.93
N GLY A 509 0.76 2.15 17.60
CA GLY A 509 0.98 3.48 17.06
C GLY A 509 1.34 4.50 18.12
N LEU A 510 2.23 5.44 17.79
CA LEU A 510 2.67 6.51 18.70
C LEU A 510 1.57 7.54 19.00
N VAL A 511 0.58 7.65 18.11
CA VAL A 511 -0.57 8.55 18.26
C VAL A 511 -1.80 7.74 18.62
N GLU A 512 -2.35 7.95 19.82
CA GLU A 512 -3.62 7.35 20.24
C GLU A 512 -4.72 7.68 19.23
N GLY A 513 -5.46 6.67 18.77
CA GLY A 513 -6.50 6.85 17.76
C GLY A 513 -6.02 7.25 16.36
N GLY A 514 -4.70 7.30 16.12
CA GLY A 514 -4.13 7.78 14.86
C GLY A 514 -4.21 6.79 13.70
N THR A 515 -4.39 5.50 13.98
CA THR A 515 -4.21 4.44 12.98
C THR A 515 -5.54 3.84 12.55
N LEU A 516 -5.85 3.90 11.26
CA LEU A 516 -6.94 3.10 10.69
C LEU A 516 -6.44 1.66 10.48
N ILE A 517 -7.03 0.68 11.14
CA ILE A 517 -6.62 -0.71 11.04
C ILE A 517 -7.71 -1.53 10.37
N ASN A 518 -7.38 -2.14 9.24
CA ASN A 518 -8.26 -2.97 8.44
C ASN A 518 -7.77 -4.41 8.46
N VAL A 519 -8.68 -5.37 8.65
CA VAL A 519 -8.37 -6.81 8.62
C VAL A 519 -9.29 -7.53 7.63
N SER A 520 -8.74 -8.46 6.86
CA SER A 520 -9.51 -9.34 5.95
C SER A 520 -8.68 -10.58 5.60
N GLY A 521 -9.22 -11.50 4.80
CA GLY A 521 -8.53 -12.69 4.32
C GLY A 521 -8.25 -13.72 5.42
N ASN A 522 -6.98 -14.13 5.56
CA ASN A 522 -6.55 -15.12 6.56
C ASN A 522 -5.32 -14.64 7.35
N PRO A 523 -5.47 -13.64 8.23
CA PRO A 523 -4.36 -13.13 9.03
C PRO A 523 -4.24 -13.88 10.35
N LEU A 524 -3.01 -14.04 10.83
CA LEU A 524 -2.68 -14.50 12.17
C LEU A 524 -1.98 -13.37 12.93
N VAL A 525 -2.63 -12.80 13.95
CA VAL A 525 -2.14 -11.62 14.68
C VAL A 525 -2.14 -11.86 16.18
N GLY A 526 -0.96 -11.74 16.78
CA GLY A 526 -0.77 -11.83 18.22
C GLY A 526 -0.78 -13.26 18.77
N ASN A 527 -0.85 -13.36 20.09
CA ASN A 527 -0.65 -14.62 20.82
C ASN A 527 -1.79 -15.00 21.77
N LYS A 528 -2.93 -14.30 21.70
CA LYS A 528 -4.10 -14.51 22.57
C LYS A 528 -3.83 -14.25 24.05
N LYS A 529 -2.75 -13.54 24.40
CA LYS A 529 -2.35 -13.24 25.79
C LYS A 529 -2.01 -11.78 25.99
N ASN A 530 -0.95 -11.30 25.34
CA ASN A 530 -0.38 -9.97 25.57
C ASN A 530 0.24 -9.35 24.32
N THR A 531 0.21 -10.03 23.16
CA THR A 531 0.51 -9.43 21.87
C THR A 531 -0.69 -9.49 20.95
N GLY A 532 -0.91 -8.43 20.17
CA GLY A 532 -2.04 -8.31 19.25
C GLY A 532 -2.20 -6.90 18.68
N ILE A 533 -3.40 -6.58 18.24
CA ILE A 533 -3.75 -5.22 17.79
C ILE A 533 -4.09 -4.39 19.01
N GLU A 534 -3.29 -3.35 19.28
CA GLU A 534 -3.51 -2.40 20.37
C GLU A 534 -4.64 -1.42 19.98
N LEU A 535 -5.85 -1.64 20.50
CA LEU A 535 -7.01 -0.80 20.15
C LEU A 535 -6.84 0.65 20.60
N LEU A 536 -5.94 0.95 21.54
CA LEU A 536 -5.65 2.33 21.93
C LEU A 536 -5.05 3.12 20.74
N ALA A 537 -4.21 2.51 19.92
CA ALA A 537 -3.64 3.13 18.73
C ALA A 537 -4.63 3.20 17.55
N ALA A 538 -5.65 2.33 17.56
CA ALA A 538 -6.65 2.24 16.52
C ALA A 538 -7.64 3.41 16.57
N ARG A 539 -7.99 3.96 15.40
CA ARG A 539 -8.99 5.02 15.24
C ARG A 539 -10.33 4.57 15.81
N ASP A 540 -10.99 5.46 16.55
CA ASP A 540 -12.22 5.18 17.31
C ASP A 540 -12.12 3.99 18.28
N LYS A 541 -10.89 3.57 18.61
CA LYS A 541 -10.58 2.40 19.43
C LYS A 541 -11.17 1.08 18.91
N LYS A 542 -11.27 0.96 17.57
CA LYS A 542 -11.80 -0.22 16.89
C LYS A 542 -11.05 -0.53 15.60
N ILE A 543 -11.22 -1.75 15.11
CA ILE A 543 -10.75 -2.17 13.77
C ILE A 543 -11.91 -2.25 12.78
N PHE A 544 -11.60 -2.29 11.49
CA PHE A 544 -12.55 -2.56 10.42
C PHE A 544 -12.28 -3.93 9.80
N ALA A 545 -13.32 -4.75 9.67
CA ALA A 545 -13.20 -6.12 9.19
C ALA A 545 -13.92 -6.30 7.84
N GLY A 546 -13.17 -6.74 6.84
CA GLY A 546 -13.71 -7.20 5.57
C GLY A 546 -14.13 -8.67 5.63
N ASN A 547 -13.91 -9.40 4.53
CA ASN A 547 -14.18 -10.84 4.47
C ASN A 547 -13.12 -11.66 5.21
N LEU A 548 -13.50 -12.31 6.32
CA LEU A 548 -12.64 -13.18 7.13
C LEU A 548 -13.00 -14.67 7.01
N ASN A 549 -13.72 -15.09 5.97
CA ASN A 549 -14.18 -16.49 5.86
C ASN A 549 -13.07 -17.53 5.82
N TYR A 550 -11.85 -17.13 5.45
CA TYR A 550 -10.66 -17.98 5.41
C TYR A 550 -9.82 -17.92 6.69
N ALA A 551 -10.16 -17.02 7.62
CA ALA A 551 -9.45 -16.88 8.89
C ALA A 551 -9.83 -17.98 9.89
N ASP A 552 -8.84 -18.47 10.63
CA ASP A 552 -9.04 -19.42 11.72
C ASP A 552 -9.77 -18.79 12.91
N SER A 553 -10.31 -19.64 13.78
CA SER A 553 -10.95 -19.16 15.02
C SER A 553 -9.91 -18.53 15.94
N GLU A 554 -10.23 -17.34 16.45
CA GLU A 554 -9.37 -16.54 17.32
C GLU A 554 -7.99 -16.25 16.70
N SER A 555 -7.87 -16.16 15.38
CA SER A 555 -6.60 -15.86 14.72
C SER A 555 -6.14 -14.41 14.92
N ILE A 556 -7.04 -13.50 15.32
CA ILE A 556 -6.74 -12.08 15.53
C ILE A 556 -6.89 -11.73 17.01
N THR A 557 -5.79 -11.35 17.66
CA THR A 557 -5.82 -10.89 19.06
C THR A 557 -6.06 -9.38 19.10
N LEU A 558 -7.06 -8.93 19.87
CA LEU A 558 -7.35 -7.52 20.13
C LEU A 558 -6.99 -7.19 21.58
N ILE A 559 -6.09 -6.22 21.79
CA ILE A 559 -5.72 -5.72 23.11
C ILE A 559 -6.57 -4.46 23.39
N ALA A 560 -7.46 -4.55 24.36
CA ALA A 560 -8.54 -3.61 24.64
C ALA A 560 -8.60 -3.25 26.15
N PRO A 561 -7.56 -2.60 26.71
CA PRO A 561 -7.38 -2.44 28.15
C PRO A 561 -8.43 -1.57 28.84
N SER A 562 -9.18 -0.75 28.10
CA SER A 562 -10.20 0.16 28.64
C SER A 562 -11.63 -0.18 28.18
N ALA A 563 -11.81 -1.32 27.51
CA ALA A 563 -13.12 -1.67 26.94
C ALA A 563 -14.08 -2.21 28.01
N THR A 564 -15.22 -1.54 28.15
CA THR A 564 -16.35 -1.91 29.03
C THR A 564 -17.48 -2.55 28.22
N GLU A 565 -18.51 -3.07 28.88
CA GLU A 565 -19.69 -3.63 28.20
C GLU A 565 -20.29 -2.66 27.16
N GLY A 566 -20.60 -3.17 25.98
CA GLY A 566 -21.15 -2.39 24.87
C GLY A 566 -20.10 -1.65 24.03
N THR A 567 -18.83 -1.59 24.45
CA THR A 567 -17.73 -1.04 23.64
C THR A 567 -17.62 -1.77 22.30
N VAL A 568 -17.59 -1.03 21.19
CA VAL A 568 -17.38 -1.57 19.84
C VAL A 568 -15.89 -1.81 19.61
N LEU A 569 -15.51 -3.04 19.26
CA LEU A 569 -14.11 -3.45 19.04
C LEU A 569 -13.77 -3.60 17.56
N ALA A 570 -14.77 -4.03 16.77
CA ALA A 570 -14.63 -4.20 15.33
C ALA A 570 -15.95 -3.86 14.65
N THR A 571 -15.89 -3.25 13.48
CA THR A 571 -17.05 -3.06 12.59
C THR A 571 -16.79 -3.80 11.27
N PHE A 572 -17.71 -4.67 10.87
CA PHE A 572 -17.65 -5.42 9.62
C PHE A 572 -18.26 -4.63 8.47
N GLU A 573 -17.73 -4.82 7.25
CA GLU A 573 -18.39 -4.35 6.02
C GLU A 573 -19.75 -5.04 5.80
N GLY A 574 -19.93 -6.25 6.35
CA GLY A 574 -21.16 -7.03 6.33
C GLY A 574 -21.53 -7.60 7.69
N GLN A 575 -22.06 -8.83 7.71
CA GLN A 575 -22.45 -9.50 8.95
C GLN A 575 -21.25 -9.70 9.87
N ALA A 576 -21.38 -9.27 11.14
CA ALA A 576 -20.33 -9.44 12.12
C ALA A 576 -20.26 -10.86 12.70
N TYR A 577 -19.03 -11.30 12.98
CA TYR A 577 -18.73 -12.56 13.62
C TYR A 577 -17.67 -12.38 14.70
N THR A 578 -17.92 -12.90 15.90
CA THR A 578 -17.00 -12.82 17.03
C THR A 578 -15.89 -13.87 17.00
N LYS A 579 -16.12 -14.99 16.30
CA LYS A 579 -15.26 -16.20 16.33
C LYS A 579 -13.80 -15.95 15.93
N PHE A 580 -13.51 -14.89 15.19
CA PHE A 580 -12.16 -14.60 14.67
C PHE A 580 -11.28 -13.88 15.70
N PHE A 581 -11.87 -13.34 16.77
CA PHE A 581 -11.16 -12.44 17.69
C PHE A 581 -10.92 -13.09 19.06
N ALA A 582 -9.67 -13.08 19.51
CA ALA A 582 -9.33 -13.22 20.91
C ALA A 582 -9.23 -11.83 21.54
N ILE A 583 -10.19 -11.46 22.39
CA ILE A 583 -10.24 -10.13 22.99
C ILE A 583 -9.61 -10.18 24.36
N ILE A 584 -8.56 -9.39 24.56
CA ILE A 584 -7.79 -9.32 25.78
C ILE A 584 -7.96 -7.94 26.40
N ASN A 585 -8.33 -7.87 27.66
CA ASN A 585 -8.34 -6.67 28.45
C ASN A 585 -7.49 -6.92 29.70
N SER A 586 -6.37 -6.20 29.82
CA SER A 586 -5.33 -6.45 30.83
C SER A 586 -4.84 -7.91 30.76
N ASP A 587 -5.09 -8.70 31.80
CA ASP A 587 -4.72 -10.10 31.92
C ASP A 587 -5.89 -11.06 31.62
N ARG A 588 -6.99 -10.57 31.02
CA ARG A 588 -8.25 -11.31 30.93
C ARG A 588 -8.78 -11.43 29.52
N LYS A 589 -9.31 -12.60 29.18
CA LYS A 589 -10.06 -12.81 27.94
C LYS A 589 -11.51 -12.36 28.13
N ARG A 590 -12.01 -11.52 27.23
CA ARG A 590 -13.38 -10.97 27.27
C ARG A 590 -14.25 -11.64 26.22
N ASN A 591 -15.50 -11.90 26.58
CA ASN A 591 -16.51 -12.31 25.64
C ASN A 591 -16.99 -11.12 24.80
N ALA A 592 -17.41 -11.40 23.58
CA ALA A 592 -18.05 -10.42 22.71
C ALA A 592 -19.26 -11.00 22.01
N GLN A 593 -20.12 -10.10 21.56
CA GLN A 593 -21.33 -10.40 20.82
C GLN A 593 -21.35 -9.61 19.51
N ALA A 594 -21.92 -10.21 18.47
CA ALA A 594 -22.19 -9.53 17.22
C ALA A 594 -23.56 -8.83 17.31
N VAL A 595 -23.59 -7.52 17.06
CA VAL A 595 -24.81 -6.69 17.06
C VAL A 595 -24.83 -5.89 15.76
N GLY A 596 -25.67 -6.32 14.81
CA GLY A 596 -25.63 -5.80 13.45
C GLY A 596 -24.27 -6.10 12.80
N ASN A 597 -23.58 -5.04 12.36
CA ASN A 597 -22.24 -5.11 11.78
C ASN A 597 -21.13 -4.93 12.82
N ASP A 598 -21.46 -4.70 14.09
CA ASP A 598 -20.45 -4.47 15.13
C ASP A 598 -20.18 -5.72 15.97
N VAL A 599 -18.93 -5.88 16.39
CA VAL A 599 -18.52 -6.76 17.49
C VAL A 599 -18.37 -5.89 18.74
N LYS A 600 -19.17 -6.19 19.77
CA LYS A 600 -19.19 -5.45 21.03
C LYS A 600 -18.76 -6.32 22.19
N ILE A 601 -18.06 -5.74 23.18
CA ILE A 601 -17.82 -6.42 24.45
C ILE A 601 -19.16 -6.85 25.03
N ASN A 602 -19.25 -8.14 25.33
CA ASN A 602 -20.36 -8.73 26.03
C ASN A 602 -19.96 -8.75 27.52
N GLY A 603 -20.72 -8.07 28.38
CA GLY A 603 -20.43 -7.93 29.81
C GLY A 603 -20.59 -9.21 30.63
N ASP A 604 -20.28 -10.38 30.07
CA ASP A 604 -20.36 -11.66 30.75
C ASP A 604 -19.12 -11.89 31.64
N LEU A 605 -19.21 -12.92 32.48
CA LEU A 605 -18.13 -13.40 33.32
C LEU A 605 -16.79 -13.45 32.57
N SER A 606 -15.78 -12.73 33.07
CA SER A 606 -14.45 -12.69 32.48
C SER A 606 -13.41 -13.06 33.51
N LEU A 607 -12.97 -14.31 33.41
CA LEU A 607 -11.92 -14.86 34.24
C LEU A 607 -10.55 -14.37 33.76
N PRO A 608 -9.58 -14.22 34.68
CA PRO A 608 -8.20 -13.94 34.30
C PRO A 608 -7.59 -15.12 33.53
N THR A 609 -6.63 -14.83 32.66
CA THR A 609 -5.90 -15.86 31.88
C THR A 609 -4.94 -16.68 32.75
N SER A 610 -4.66 -16.21 33.97
CA SER A 610 -3.92 -16.92 35.00
C SER A 610 -4.60 -16.77 36.36
N LEU A 611 -4.65 -17.84 37.14
CA LEU A 611 -5.10 -17.79 38.54
C LEU A 611 -3.99 -17.25 39.45
N LYS A 612 -4.36 -16.67 40.58
CA LYS A 612 -3.40 -16.26 41.60
C LYS A 612 -3.07 -17.44 42.50
N ALA A 613 -1.79 -17.76 42.63
CA ALA A 613 -1.34 -18.82 43.54
C ALA A 613 -1.52 -18.38 45.01
N ASP A 614 -1.85 -19.33 45.87
CA ASP A 614 -1.74 -19.15 47.32
C ASP A 614 -0.29 -19.40 47.73
N GLU A 615 0.40 -18.35 48.18
CA GLU A 615 1.82 -18.43 48.56
C GLU A 615 2.04 -19.31 49.81
N SER A 616 0.98 -19.54 50.60
CA SER A 616 1.03 -20.35 51.81
C SER A 616 0.75 -21.84 51.57
N GLU A 617 0.20 -22.19 50.40
CA GLU A 617 -0.33 -23.53 50.13
C GLU A 617 -0.01 -23.96 48.69
N ALA A 618 0.91 -24.91 48.55
CA ALA A 618 1.33 -25.39 47.23
C ALA A 618 0.16 -26.03 46.47
N ASN A 619 0.13 -25.83 45.14
CA ASN A 619 -0.93 -26.29 44.25
C ASN A 619 -2.33 -25.69 44.49
N THR A 620 -2.42 -24.66 45.32
CA THR A 620 -3.67 -23.95 45.59
C THR A 620 -3.71 -22.60 44.88
N PHE A 621 -4.86 -22.28 44.29
CA PHE A 621 -5.08 -21.14 43.44
C PHE A 621 -6.45 -20.51 43.70
N TYR A 622 -6.60 -19.23 43.41
CA TYR A 622 -7.89 -18.56 43.47
C TYR A 622 -8.08 -17.59 42.30
N VAL A 623 -9.35 -17.35 41.97
CA VAL A 623 -9.74 -16.29 41.07
C VAL A 623 -9.70 -14.98 41.86
N PHE A 624 -9.20 -13.90 41.25
CA PHE A 624 -9.03 -12.60 41.92
C PHE A 624 -9.76 -11.48 41.18
N GLY A 625 -10.04 -10.38 41.88
CA GLY A 625 -10.67 -9.18 41.32
C GLY A 625 -12.17 -9.31 41.06
N GLU A 626 -12.69 -8.51 40.13
CA GLU A 626 -14.12 -8.48 39.77
C GLU A 626 -14.36 -9.26 38.48
N ASN A 627 -14.81 -10.50 38.59
CA ASN A 627 -14.94 -11.45 37.49
C ASN A 627 -16.37 -11.53 36.99
N VAL A 628 -17.33 -11.46 37.91
CA VAL A 628 -18.76 -11.55 37.61
C VAL A 628 -19.34 -10.15 37.45
N THR A 629 -19.80 -9.82 36.25
CA THR A 629 -20.28 -8.46 35.89
C THR A 629 -21.77 -8.40 35.55
N LYS A 630 -22.46 -9.54 35.53
CA LYS A 630 -23.91 -9.64 35.33
C LYS A 630 -24.55 -10.43 36.45
N LYS A 631 -25.85 -10.26 36.61
CA LYS A 631 -26.70 -11.07 37.47
C LYS A 631 -27.17 -12.33 36.75
N GLY A 632 -27.56 -13.38 37.48
CA GLY A 632 -28.10 -14.60 36.88
C GLY A 632 -28.88 -15.46 37.87
N THR A 633 -29.66 -16.42 37.39
CA THR A 633 -30.49 -17.29 38.21
C THR A 633 -29.77 -18.58 38.63
N ILE A 634 -28.73 -18.99 37.89
CA ILE A 634 -27.91 -20.16 38.21
C ILE A 634 -26.45 -19.74 38.29
N PHE A 635 -25.78 -20.06 39.40
CA PHE A 635 -24.33 -19.94 39.55
C PHE A 635 -23.74 -21.35 39.72
N SER A 636 -22.82 -21.77 38.85
CA SER A 636 -22.14 -23.05 38.99
C SER A 636 -20.64 -22.94 38.81
N VAL A 637 -19.90 -23.80 39.50
CA VAL A 637 -18.44 -23.91 39.41
C VAL A 637 -18.08 -25.36 39.17
N PHE A 638 -17.24 -25.62 38.18
CA PHE A 638 -16.72 -26.92 37.81
C PHE A 638 -15.20 -26.84 37.68
N ALA A 639 -14.47 -27.77 38.28
CA ALA A 639 -13.03 -27.88 38.11
C ALA A 639 -12.69 -29.21 37.44
N LYS A 640 -12.60 -29.24 36.11
CA LYS A 640 -12.21 -30.42 35.34
C LYS A 640 -10.73 -30.74 35.61
N ASP A 641 -10.43 -32.00 35.94
CA ASP A 641 -9.10 -32.51 36.34
C ASP A 641 -8.47 -31.89 37.61
N GLY A 642 -9.17 -30.98 38.31
CA GLY A 642 -8.77 -30.41 39.61
C GLY A 642 -9.78 -30.65 40.73
N TYR A 643 -9.83 -29.81 41.75
CA TYR A 643 -10.96 -29.74 42.68
C TYR A 643 -10.98 -28.37 43.36
N PHE A 644 -12.02 -28.10 44.15
CA PHE A 644 -12.05 -26.89 44.95
C PHE A 644 -12.73 -27.08 46.30
N ASN A 645 -12.38 -26.20 47.24
CA ASN A 645 -13.06 -26.00 48.50
C ASN A 645 -13.71 -24.61 48.49
N VAL A 646 -14.90 -24.51 49.07
CA VAL A 646 -15.57 -23.22 49.23
C VAL A 646 -15.13 -22.57 50.54
N GLY A 647 -14.93 -21.25 50.53
CA GLY A 647 -14.67 -20.50 51.76
C GLY A 647 -15.92 -20.18 52.59
N GLU A 648 -17.12 -20.36 52.02
CA GLU A 648 -18.40 -20.20 52.71
C GLU A 648 -19.48 -21.11 52.13
N THR A 649 -20.48 -21.46 52.94
CA THR A 649 -21.54 -22.43 52.57
C THR A 649 -22.81 -21.76 52.05
N SER A 650 -22.90 -20.44 52.06
CA SER A 650 -24.07 -19.68 51.64
C SER A 650 -23.74 -18.67 50.53
N LEU A 651 -24.51 -18.70 49.45
CA LEU A 651 -24.53 -17.64 48.44
C LEU A 651 -25.83 -16.84 48.61
N GLU A 652 -25.73 -15.60 49.08
CA GLU A 652 -26.90 -14.78 49.37
C GLU A 652 -27.77 -14.58 48.12
N GLY A 653 -29.08 -14.80 48.26
CA GLY A 653 -30.04 -14.72 47.16
C GLY A 653 -30.16 -16.00 46.34
N ALA A 654 -29.41 -17.06 46.68
CA ALA A 654 -29.50 -18.37 46.05
C ALA A 654 -29.57 -19.49 47.09
N SER A 655 -30.04 -20.66 46.66
CA SER A 655 -30.00 -21.89 47.46
C SER A 655 -29.08 -22.89 46.79
N PHE A 656 -28.30 -23.60 47.60
CA PHE A 656 -27.48 -24.69 47.09
C PHE A 656 -28.39 -25.73 46.45
N SER A 657 -28.11 -26.06 45.19
CA SER A 657 -28.95 -26.92 44.37
C SER A 657 -28.37 -28.32 44.28
N MET A 658 -27.05 -28.41 44.12
CA MET A 658 -26.32 -29.66 44.02
C MET A 658 -24.81 -29.45 44.08
N GLY A 659 -24.09 -30.51 44.43
CA GLY A 659 -22.66 -30.62 44.22
C GLY A 659 -22.22 -32.06 43.99
N ILE A 660 -20.99 -32.20 43.48
CA ILE A 660 -20.33 -33.49 43.26
C ILE A 660 -19.10 -33.52 44.18
N PRO A 661 -19.19 -34.15 45.35
CA PRO A 661 -18.07 -34.25 46.28
C PRO A 661 -17.04 -35.26 45.76
N LEU A 662 -15.81 -35.13 46.23
CA LEU A 662 -14.73 -36.08 46.01
C LEU A 662 -14.45 -36.89 47.27
N ASP A 663 -14.04 -38.15 47.09
CA ASP A 663 -13.52 -39.00 48.15
C ASP A 663 -12.05 -38.66 48.48
N ALA A 664 -11.47 -39.41 49.43
CA ALA A 664 -10.07 -39.25 49.85
C ALA A 664 -9.04 -39.54 48.73
N ASN A 665 -9.44 -40.16 47.63
CA ASN A 665 -8.61 -40.44 46.46
C ASN A 665 -8.92 -39.46 45.30
N PHE A 666 -9.62 -38.36 45.58
CA PHE A 666 -10.06 -37.36 44.60
C PHE A 666 -10.97 -37.91 43.49
N LYS A 667 -11.67 -39.02 43.76
CA LYS A 667 -12.69 -39.58 42.86
C LYS A 667 -14.07 -39.08 43.23
N GLU A 668 -14.91 -38.90 42.22
CA GLU A 668 -16.26 -38.39 42.41
C GLU A 668 -17.12 -39.37 43.21
N ASN A 669 -17.71 -38.87 44.31
CA ASN A 669 -18.37 -39.67 45.32
C ASN A 669 -19.87 -39.34 45.40
N GLY A 670 -20.55 -39.55 44.27
CA GLY A 670 -21.99 -39.37 44.17
C GLY A 670 -22.41 -37.90 44.18
N TYR A 671 -23.45 -37.59 44.93
CA TYR A 671 -24.15 -36.31 44.92
C TYR A 671 -24.28 -35.75 46.33
N ALA A 672 -24.12 -34.43 46.46
CA ALA A 672 -24.38 -33.68 47.67
C ALA A 672 -25.56 -32.70 47.48
N ASP A 673 -26.47 -32.68 48.45
CA ASP A 673 -27.58 -31.72 48.57
C ASP A 673 -27.28 -30.53 49.50
N SER A 674 -26.07 -30.53 50.08
CA SER A 674 -25.55 -29.47 50.93
C SER A 674 -24.10 -29.18 50.59
N VAL A 675 -23.64 -27.99 50.96
CA VAL A 675 -22.26 -27.54 50.76
C VAL A 675 -21.55 -27.37 52.10
N SER A 676 -20.27 -27.74 52.13
CA SER A 676 -19.41 -27.64 53.31
C SER A 676 -18.04 -27.10 52.91
N THR A 677 -17.40 -26.34 53.81
CA THR A 677 -16.03 -25.84 53.61
C THR A 677 -14.98 -26.95 53.65
N GLU A 678 -15.28 -28.05 54.34
CA GLU A 678 -14.36 -29.19 54.54
C GLU A 678 -14.42 -30.22 53.41
N THR A 679 -15.38 -30.10 52.50
CA THR A 679 -15.59 -31.07 51.43
C THR A 679 -14.90 -30.61 50.16
N ASN A 680 -14.13 -31.51 49.54
CA ASN A 680 -13.54 -31.31 48.23
C ASN A 680 -14.64 -31.50 47.18
N PHE A 681 -14.89 -30.49 46.35
CA PHE A 681 -15.89 -30.57 45.30
C PHE A 681 -15.24 -30.57 43.91
N ARG A 682 -15.81 -31.38 43.03
CA ARG A 682 -15.62 -31.30 41.58
C ARG A 682 -16.51 -30.24 40.96
N TYR A 683 -17.76 -30.17 41.44
CA TYR A 683 -18.82 -29.32 40.93
C TYR A 683 -19.71 -28.82 42.06
N ILE A 684 -20.16 -27.56 41.98
CA ILE A 684 -21.25 -27.02 42.80
C ILE A 684 -22.18 -26.18 41.94
N GLN A 685 -23.44 -26.09 42.37
CA GLN A 685 -24.44 -25.23 41.77
C GLN A 685 -25.33 -24.60 42.84
N PHE A 686 -25.58 -23.31 42.68
CA PHE A 686 -26.60 -22.55 43.38
C PHE A 686 -27.66 -22.06 42.37
N THR A 687 -28.92 -22.09 42.79
CA THR A 687 -30.06 -21.61 42.00
C THR A 687 -30.85 -20.62 42.84
N SER A 688 -31.21 -19.49 42.27
CA SER A 688 -32.14 -18.54 42.90
C SER A 688 -33.58 -18.84 42.48
N ASN A 689 -34.45 -19.01 43.46
CA ASN A 689 -35.90 -19.17 43.24
C ASN A 689 -36.67 -17.84 43.34
N GLY A 690 -36.03 -16.75 43.77
CA GLY A 690 -36.66 -15.48 44.13
C GLY A 690 -36.21 -14.27 43.29
N GLY A 691 -35.36 -14.47 42.28
CA GLY A 691 -34.81 -13.40 41.44
C GLY A 691 -33.43 -13.74 40.91
N ASP A 692 -32.63 -12.72 40.57
CA ASP A 692 -31.27 -12.92 40.10
C ASP A 692 -30.26 -12.85 41.27
N ILE A 693 -29.30 -13.77 41.27
CA ILE A 693 -28.04 -13.66 42.00
C ILE A 693 -27.30 -12.45 41.43
N SER A 694 -27.08 -11.42 42.25
CA SER A 694 -26.36 -10.21 41.80
C SER A 694 -24.90 -10.51 41.50
N SER A 695 -24.31 -9.78 40.55
CA SER A 695 -22.90 -9.83 40.18
C SER A 695 -21.97 -9.73 41.40
N GLU A 696 -22.24 -8.80 42.31
CA GLU A 696 -21.38 -8.51 43.46
C GLU A 696 -21.31 -9.72 44.40
N LYS A 697 -22.46 -10.34 44.68
CA LYS A 697 -22.57 -11.51 45.56
C LYS A 697 -21.94 -12.76 44.94
N ALA A 698 -22.22 -13.02 43.67
CA ALA A 698 -21.59 -14.13 42.94
C ALA A 698 -20.07 -13.95 42.86
N ASN A 699 -19.58 -12.73 42.64
CA ASN A 699 -18.15 -12.43 42.64
C ASN A 699 -17.52 -12.60 44.02
N ALA A 700 -18.16 -12.11 45.07
CA ALA A 700 -17.68 -12.24 46.45
C ALA A 700 -17.56 -13.71 46.86
N PHE A 701 -18.51 -14.55 46.47
CA PHE A 701 -18.46 -15.98 46.69
C PHE A 701 -17.34 -16.64 45.87
N LEU A 702 -17.25 -16.33 44.57
CA LEU A 702 -16.22 -16.87 43.68
C LEU A 702 -14.79 -16.59 44.19
N ASN A 703 -14.52 -15.39 44.68
CA ASN A 703 -13.21 -15.00 45.21
C ASN A 703 -12.82 -15.74 46.51
N LYS A 704 -13.75 -16.45 47.14
CA LYS A 704 -13.50 -17.28 48.33
C LYS A 704 -13.30 -18.76 47.99
N ILE A 705 -13.40 -19.16 46.73
CA ILE A 705 -13.18 -20.54 46.30
C ILE A 705 -11.68 -20.77 46.12
N LYS A 706 -11.16 -21.81 46.79
CA LYS A 706 -9.80 -22.29 46.62
C LYS A 706 -9.80 -23.47 45.66
N PHE A 707 -9.07 -23.34 44.56
CA PHE A 707 -8.91 -24.37 43.54
C PHE A 707 -7.58 -25.09 43.73
N HIS A 708 -7.57 -26.40 43.51
CA HIS A 708 -6.43 -27.27 43.77
C HIS A 708 -6.13 -28.17 42.57
N LYS A 709 -4.84 -28.36 42.28
CA LYS A 709 -4.39 -29.37 41.31
C LYS A 709 -4.36 -30.76 41.91
N ILE A 710 -4.65 -31.77 41.09
CA ILE A 710 -4.39 -33.18 41.40
C ILE A 710 -3.09 -33.59 40.71
N ASP A 711 -2.16 -34.21 41.44
CA ASP A 711 -0.87 -34.71 40.92
C ASP A 711 -0.04 -33.68 40.13
N ASN A 712 -0.18 -32.39 40.44
CA ASN A 712 0.44 -31.27 39.71
C ASN A 712 0.09 -31.19 38.19
N LYS A 713 -0.98 -31.88 37.77
CA LYS A 713 -1.48 -31.81 36.40
C LYS A 713 -2.20 -30.47 36.14
N PRO A 714 -2.25 -29.98 34.88
CA PRO A 714 -3.11 -28.86 34.54
C PRO A 714 -4.57 -29.23 34.79
N PHE A 715 -5.38 -28.23 35.13
CA PHE A 715 -6.82 -28.37 35.36
C PHE A 715 -7.54 -27.18 34.72
N GLU A 716 -8.83 -27.35 34.44
CA GLU A 716 -9.67 -26.34 33.81
C GLU A 716 -10.81 -25.95 34.73
N ILE A 717 -11.14 -24.66 34.80
CA ILE A 717 -12.25 -24.16 35.60
C ILE A 717 -13.34 -23.64 34.67
N HIS A 718 -14.54 -24.17 34.81
CA HIS A 718 -15.74 -23.61 34.19
C HIS A 718 -16.59 -22.97 35.27
N ILE A 719 -16.93 -21.70 35.07
CA ILE A 719 -17.85 -20.99 35.94
C ILE A 719 -18.95 -20.47 35.05
N ASN A 720 -20.19 -20.74 35.46
CA ASN A 720 -21.35 -20.28 34.73
C ASN A 720 -22.20 -19.40 35.64
N LEU A 721 -22.62 -18.24 35.13
CA LEU A 721 -23.68 -17.44 35.72
C LEU A 721 -24.73 -17.19 34.66
N GLU A 722 -25.80 -17.97 34.71
CA GLU A 722 -26.80 -18.02 33.65
C GLU A 722 -28.11 -17.38 34.08
N THR A 723 -28.70 -16.57 33.22
CA THR A 723 -30.08 -16.07 33.41
C THR A 723 -31.04 -16.98 32.65
N VAL A 724 -31.80 -17.79 33.37
CA VAL A 724 -32.83 -18.66 32.81
C VAL A 724 -34.15 -18.50 33.55
N PRO A 725 -35.29 -18.56 32.86
CA PRO A 725 -36.57 -18.53 33.55
C PRO A 725 -36.71 -19.74 34.48
N ILE A 726 -37.12 -19.50 35.72
CA ILE A 726 -37.32 -20.56 36.73
C ILE A 726 -38.54 -21.40 36.36
N LYS A 727 -39.57 -20.78 35.77
CA LYS A 727 -40.81 -21.43 35.35
C LYS A 727 -41.38 -20.71 34.12
N ASP A 728 -41.92 -21.47 33.18
CA ASP A 728 -42.73 -20.95 32.08
C ASP A 728 -43.98 -21.82 31.95
N ASP A 729 -45.10 -21.30 32.46
CA ASP A 729 -46.39 -21.99 32.45
C ASP A 729 -46.89 -22.28 31.03
N LYS A 730 -46.49 -21.49 30.02
CA LYS A 730 -46.91 -21.69 28.63
C LYS A 730 -46.17 -22.85 27.96
N LYS A 731 -44.90 -23.06 28.34
CA LYS A 731 -44.06 -24.12 27.80
C LYS A 731 -43.98 -25.35 28.69
N GLY A 732 -44.67 -25.33 29.83
CA GLY A 732 -44.80 -26.44 30.75
C GLY A 732 -43.48 -26.85 31.40
N TYR A 733 -42.51 -25.95 31.54
CA TYR A 733 -41.24 -26.25 32.20
C TYR A 733 -41.04 -25.48 33.52
N GLU A 734 -40.28 -26.11 34.40
CA GLU A 734 -39.88 -25.65 35.72
C GLU A 734 -38.46 -26.18 36.00
N LEU A 735 -37.53 -25.26 36.24
CA LEU A 735 -36.12 -25.55 36.48
C LEU A 735 -35.97 -26.42 37.73
N ASN A 736 -35.04 -27.38 37.68
CA ASN A 736 -34.78 -28.39 38.71
C ASN A 736 -35.94 -29.37 38.97
N LYS A 737 -36.98 -29.37 38.11
CA LYS A 737 -38.11 -30.30 38.23
C LYS A 737 -38.32 -31.15 36.99
N ASN A 738 -38.46 -30.50 35.83
CA ASN A 738 -38.58 -31.21 34.55
C ASN A 738 -37.55 -30.75 33.51
N ILE A 739 -36.89 -29.61 33.73
CA ILE A 739 -35.68 -29.20 33.04
C ILE A 739 -34.60 -28.97 34.10
N PHE A 740 -33.41 -29.52 33.89
CA PHE A 740 -32.29 -29.43 34.79
C PHE A 740 -31.11 -28.78 34.08
N TYR A 741 -30.23 -28.14 34.83
CA TYR A 741 -29.02 -27.54 34.32
C TYR A 741 -27.83 -28.27 34.91
N PHE A 742 -26.82 -28.53 34.09
CA PHE A 742 -25.52 -28.99 34.53
C PHE A 742 -24.46 -28.53 33.55
N ASP A 743 -23.47 -27.82 34.10
CA ASP A 743 -22.27 -27.32 33.41
C ASP A 743 -22.53 -26.79 31.98
N GLY A 744 -23.33 -25.73 31.86
CA GLY A 744 -23.63 -25.09 30.57
C GLY A 744 -24.66 -25.80 29.69
N SER A 745 -25.14 -26.98 30.09
CA SER A 745 -26.10 -27.79 29.34
C SER A 745 -27.43 -27.92 30.08
N PHE A 746 -28.53 -28.03 29.31
CA PHE A 746 -29.87 -28.29 29.85
C PHE A 746 -30.30 -29.71 29.53
N TYR A 747 -30.93 -30.36 30.51
CA TYR A 747 -31.36 -31.75 30.49
C TYR A 747 -32.85 -31.84 30.73
N LYS A 748 -33.55 -32.67 29.95
CA LYS A 748 -34.99 -32.88 30.10
C LYS A 748 -35.28 -34.38 30.17
N LYS A 749 -36.09 -34.79 31.15
CA LYS A 749 -36.60 -36.17 31.14
C LYS A 749 -37.55 -36.34 29.97
N SER A 750 -37.40 -37.41 29.21
CA SER A 750 -38.34 -37.69 28.14
C SER A 750 -39.27 -38.84 28.45
N GLU A 751 -40.39 -38.84 27.76
CA GLU A 751 -41.34 -39.94 27.81
C GLU A 751 -40.75 -41.15 27.08
N ARG A 752 -41.08 -42.33 27.57
CA ARG A 752 -40.76 -43.58 26.87
C ARG A 752 -41.49 -43.58 25.53
N PHE A 753 -40.81 -44.02 24.47
CA PHE A 753 -41.47 -44.25 23.18
C PHE A 753 -42.64 -45.22 23.34
N GLU A 754 -43.76 -44.93 22.67
CA GLU A 754 -44.98 -45.75 22.75
C GLU A 754 -44.67 -47.24 22.47
N ASN A 755 -45.35 -48.12 23.19
CA ASN A 755 -45.36 -49.59 23.03
C ASN A 755 -44.06 -50.37 23.29
N GLY A 756 -43.10 -49.83 24.06
CA GLY A 756 -41.95 -50.62 24.52
C GLY A 756 -41.01 -51.10 23.39
N THR A 757 -41.21 -50.58 22.19
CA THR A 757 -40.37 -50.83 21.02
C THR A 757 -39.03 -50.11 21.14
N THR A 758 -37.94 -50.85 20.92
CA THR A 758 -36.62 -50.29 20.66
C THR A 758 -36.67 -49.41 19.41
N VAL A 759 -36.25 -48.15 19.52
CA VAL A 759 -36.12 -47.25 18.36
C VAL A 759 -34.68 -47.24 17.85
N SER A 760 -34.50 -46.92 16.57
CA SER A 760 -33.16 -46.68 16.03
C SER A 760 -32.55 -45.38 16.58
N TRP A 761 -31.22 -45.31 16.62
CA TRP A 761 -30.50 -44.08 17.01
C TRP A 761 -30.94 -42.87 16.18
N ASN A 762 -31.19 -43.03 14.88
CA ASN A 762 -31.64 -41.94 14.01
C ASN A 762 -33.03 -41.40 14.38
N GLN A 763 -33.97 -42.28 14.71
CA GLN A 763 -35.31 -41.87 15.16
C GLN A 763 -35.24 -41.14 16.50
N ALA A 764 -34.43 -41.67 17.41
CA ALA A 764 -34.12 -41.03 18.67
C ALA A 764 -33.52 -39.63 18.48
N TYR A 765 -32.43 -39.53 17.72
CA TYR A 765 -31.73 -38.29 17.43
C TYR A 765 -32.64 -37.22 16.81
N ASN A 766 -33.45 -37.60 15.82
CA ASN A 766 -34.39 -36.68 15.18
C ASN A 766 -35.47 -36.20 16.15
N LYS A 767 -35.98 -37.06 17.04
CA LYS A 767 -36.94 -36.68 18.07
C LYS A 767 -36.34 -35.68 19.06
N ALA A 768 -35.11 -35.90 19.49
CA ALA A 768 -34.37 -34.95 20.33
C ALA A 768 -34.25 -33.56 19.68
N LYS A 769 -34.01 -33.54 18.36
CA LYS A 769 -33.89 -32.33 17.54
C LYS A 769 -35.18 -31.59 17.30
N GLU A 770 -36.33 -32.13 17.66
CA GLU A 770 -37.62 -31.41 17.67
C GLU A 770 -37.77 -30.54 18.92
N GLU A 771 -37.12 -30.91 20.03
CA GLU A 771 -37.22 -30.18 21.29
C GLU A 771 -36.52 -28.82 21.22
N ARG A 772 -37.10 -27.82 21.90
CA ARG A 772 -36.56 -26.46 21.99
C ARG A 772 -36.61 -25.96 23.42
N PHE A 773 -35.51 -25.37 23.90
CA PHE A 773 -35.47 -24.69 25.19
C PHE A 773 -34.64 -23.40 25.10
N ASN A 774 -35.23 -22.26 25.48
CA ASN A 774 -34.55 -20.96 25.47
C ASN A 774 -33.81 -20.63 24.15
N GLY A 775 -34.41 -20.95 23.00
CA GLY A 775 -33.79 -20.76 21.68
C GLY A 775 -32.78 -21.84 21.26
N LEU A 776 -32.43 -22.76 22.16
CA LEU A 776 -31.56 -23.91 21.90
C LEU A 776 -32.35 -25.05 21.25
N GLN A 777 -31.71 -25.75 20.31
CA GLN A 777 -32.19 -27.01 19.75
C GLN A 777 -31.70 -28.18 20.59
N GLY A 778 -32.58 -29.15 20.85
CA GLY A 778 -32.23 -30.37 21.57
C GLY A 778 -31.40 -31.35 20.75
N TYR A 779 -30.64 -32.20 21.44
CA TYR A 779 -29.88 -33.32 20.88
C TYR A 779 -29.94 -34.53 21.81
N LEU A 780 -29.55 -35.70 21.30
CA LEU A 780 -29.27 -36.85 22.14
C LEU A 780 -28.15 -36.49 23.12
N MET A 781 -28.39 -36.80 24.39
CA MET A 781 -27.39 -36.63 25.43
C MET A 781 -26.31 -37.72 25.28
N THR A 782 -25.06 -37.31 25.33
CA THR A 782 -23.91 -38.22 25.45
C THR A 782 -23.28 -37.96 26.80
N ILE A 783 -23.19 -38.97 27.65
CA ILE A 783 -22.52 -38.85 28.94
C ILE A 783 -21.01 -38.85 28.68
N THR A 784 -20.36 -37.74 28.97
CA THR A 784 -18.94 -37.51 28.65
C THR A 784 -18.03 -37.51 29.87
N SER A 785 -18.60 -37.51 31.07
CA SER A 785 -17.85 -37.55 32.33
C SER A 785 -18.60 -38.34 33.41
N ASP A 786 -17.85 -38.85 34.38
CA ASP A 786 -18.41 -39.43 35.60
C ASP A 786 -19.31 -38.41 36.34
N ALA A 787 -18.95 -37.12 36.28
CA ALA A 787 -19.68 -36.06 36.95
C ALA A 787 -21.07 -35.88 36.34
N GLU A 788 -21.14 -35.84 35.01
CA GLU A 788 -22.38 -35.79 34.24
C GLU A 788 -23.21 -37.05 34.49
N ASN A 789 -22.57 -38.23 34.51
CA ASN A 789 -23.23 -39.49 34.82
C ASN A 789 -23.91 -39.46 36.20
N LYS A 790 -23.18 -39.05 37.24
CA LYS A 790 -23.72 -38.93 38.60
C LYS A 790 -24.84 -37.91 38.67
N PHE A 791 -24.71 -36.74 38.05
CA PHE A 791 -25.80 -35.77 38.00
C PHE A 791 -27.09 -36.34 37.41
N ILE A 792 -27.00 -37.06 36.29
CA ILE A 792 -28.17 -37.66 35.64
C ILE A 792 -28.83 -38.68 36.56
N TYR A 793 -28.07 -39.66 37.05
CA TYR A 793 -28.60 -40.73 37.88
C TYR A 793 -29.10 -40.20 39.23
N ASP A 794 -28.32 -39.33 39.86
CA ASP A 794 -28.51 -38.89 41.25
C ASP A 794 -29.51 -37.74 41.39
N LYS A 795 -29.56 -36.80 40.45
CA LYS A 795 -30.43 -35.62 40.51
C LYS A 795 -31.61 -35.67 39.55
N VAL A 796 -31.36 -35.87 38.25
CA VAL A 796 -32.41 -35.81 37.22
C VAL A 796 -33.48 -36.89 37.46
N PHE A 797 -33.02 -38.11 37.78
CA PHE A 797 -33.87 -39.28 38.01
C PHE A 797 -34.15 -39.61 39.49
N GLU A 798 -33.83 -38.70 40.42
CA GLU A 798 -34.02 -38.89 41.88
C GLU A 798 -35.41 -39.45 42.25
N SER A 799 -36.46 -38.75 41.82
CA SER A 799 -37.86 -39.16 42.07
C SER A 799 -38.25 -40.53 41.47
N GLU A 800 -37.59 -40.97 40.41
CA GLU A 800 -37.86 -42.27 39.77
C GLU A 800 -37.02 -43.38 40.38
N ARG A 801 -35.81 -43.08 40.85
CA ARG A 801 -34.98 -43.99 41.63
C ARG A 801 -35.62 -44.35 42.95
N ALA A 802 -36.25 -43.38 43.62
CA ALA A 802 -37.06 -43.62 44.82
C ALA A 802 -38.23 -44.60 44.56
N LYS A 803 -38.63 -44.77 43.29
CA LYS A 803 -39.65 -45.73 42.84
C LYS A 803 -39.06 -47.03 42.28
N GLY A 804 -37.76 -47.26 42.45
CA GLY A 804 -37.06 -48.46 41.98
C GLY A 804 -36.77 -48.49 40.47
N LYS A 805 -36.88 -47.35 39.77
CA LYS A 805 -36.57 -47.24 38.34
C LYS A 805 -35.16 -46.71 38.12
N THR A 806 -34.59 -47.05 36.98
CA THR A 806 -33.28 -46.61 36.50
C THR A 806 -33.43 -45.71 35.27
N PRO A 807 -32.41 -44.95 34.87
CA PRO A 807 -32.43 -44.22 33.59
C PRO A 807 -32.72 -45.11 32.38
N ASP A 808 -32.35 -46.38 32.41
CA ASP A 808 -32.63 -47.37 31.35
C ASP A 808 -34.14 -47.63 31.15
N ASP A 809 -34.97 -47.33 32.16
CA ASP A 809 -36.43 -47.47 32.09
C ASP A 809 -37.10 -46.32 31.29
N PHE A 810 -36.31 -45.32 30.86
CA PHE A 810 -36.78 -44.11 30.19
C PHE A 810 -35.99 -43.83 28.91
N GLY A 811 -36.64 -43.19 27.94
CA GLY A 811 -35.88 -42.35 27.00
C GLY A 811 -35.39 -41.13 27.79
N SER A 812 -34.20 -40.62 27.52
CA SER A 812 -33.80 -39.29 27.99
C SER A 812 -33.50 -38.42 26.77
N TRP A 813 -33.99 -37.16 26.74
CA TRP A 813 -33.72 -36.20 25.67
C TRP A 813 -33.06 -34.93 26.21
N ILE A 814 -32.24 -34.35 25.33
CA ILE A 814 -31.60 -33.04 25.43
C ILE A 814 -30.33 -33.06 26.27
N GLY A 815 -29.19 -33.15 25.57
CA GLY A 815 -27.98 -32.41 25.90
C GLY A 815 -27.80 -31.32 24.84
N GLY A 816 -28.19 -30.08 25.13
CA GLY A 816 -27.97 -28.93 24.26
C GLY A 816 -26.83 -28.08 24.79
N THR A 817 -25.67 -28.08 24.11
CA THR A 817 -24.57 -27.15 24.43
C THR A 817 -24.79 -25.82 23.71
N ARG A 818 -24.40 -24.70 24.34
CA ARG A 818 -24.47 -23.34 23.74
C ARG A 818 -23.47 -23.09 22.59
N LYS A 819 -22.79 -24.10 22.07
CA LYS A 819 -21.93 -23.92 20.88
C LYS A 819 -22.82 -23.87 19.65
N LYS A 820 -22.73 -22.78 18.88
CA LYS A 820 -23.34 -22.68 17.54
C LYS A 820 -23.01 -23.97 16.75
N PRO A 821 -23.99 -24.62 16.09
CA PRO A 821 -23.68 -25.76 15.25
C PRO A 821 -22.61 -25.36 14.22
N LYS A 822 -21.56 -26.17 14.05
CA LYS A 822 -20.75 -26.09 12.83
C LYS A 822 -21.71 -26.26 11.65
N VAL A 823 -21.61 -25.37 10.66
CA VAL A 823 -22.33 -25.55 9.39
C VAL A 823 -21.93 -26.94 8.86
N ASN A 824 -22.92 -27.82 8.65
CA ASN A 824 -22.78 -29.24 8.29
C ASN A 824 -22.25 -30.20 9.38
N TYR A 825 -22.73 -30.10 10.62
CA TYR A 825 -22.47 -31.16 11.63
C TYR A 825 -23.28 -32.44 11.33
N ASP A 826 -22.65 -33.36 10.61
CA ASP A 826 -22.98 -34.79 10.52
C ASP A 826 -22.05 -35.56 11.47
N ALA A 827 -22.64 -36.26 12.45
CA ALA A 827 -21.92 -36.96 13.51
C ALA A 827 -21.43 -38.38 13.09
N SER A 828 -21.46 -38.72 11.80
CA SER A 828 -21.18 -40.08 11.32
C SER A 828 -19.70 -40.50 11.27
N ALA A 829 -18.77 -39.73 11.84
CA ALA A 829 -17.36 -40.10 11.95
C ALA A 829 -16.78 -39.68 13.31
N TRP A 830 -17.22 -40.34 14.37
CA TRP A 830 -16.41 -40.42 15.59
C TRP A 830 -15.16 -41.26 15.27
N GLN A 831 -14.03 -40.60 15.05
CA GLN A 831 -12.73 -41.18 15.38
C GLN A 831 -12.30 -40.66 16.76
N SER A 832 -11.67 -41.55 17.52
CA SER A 832 -11.41 -41.53 18.97
C SER A 832 -10.38 -40.51 19.46
N ASP A 833 -10.18 -39.40 18.76
CA ASP A 833 -9.04 -38.54 19.00
C ASP A 833 -9.47 -37.07 18.99
N GLY A 834 -9.80 -36.61 20.20
CA GLY A 834 -9.54 -35.26 20.69
C GLY A 834 -10.55 -34.20 20.29
N PHE A 835 -11.39 -33.79 21.24
CA PHE A 835 -11.28 -32.49 21.91
C PHE A 835 -12.09 -32.50 23.21
#